data_AF-A0A961DTI2-F1
#
_entry.id   AF-A0A961DTI2-F1
#
_cell.length_a   1.000
_cell.length_b   1.000
_cell.length_c   1.000
_cell.angle_alpha   90.00
_cell.angle_beta   90.00
_cell.angle_gamma   90.00
#
_symmetry.space_group_name_H-M   'P 1'
#
loop_
_entity.id
_entity.type
_entity.pdbx_description
1 polymer ?
#
loop_
_entity_poly.entity_id
_entity_poly.type
_entity_poly.pdbx_seq_one_letter_code
_entity_poly.pdbx_strand_id
1 'polypeptide(L)'
;MSAAALRSSREAMAPYVEGMFSPRRWWATLRHPVESLRQVAGDGPAFALVVLFGLNAVDELDRTGFGILLPTIRDHFNMSDTGILSLVALTTLGALLLQLPIAILADRGSRVRLAIAGGIAWGVFSFATGMATTVWALVLIRSGAGIGRAVVDPTHSALLSDYFAIERRPAVFSFHRAANAVGQFVGPLTAGVLAHYFSWRVPFFVFALPTALFVVLALRLREPIRGAHERAAAGESAEAIATEEPDASFGEAWRTVWKIESLRRIWYAIPFLAVSIIGFVSLAGLLYERVYGYDDLQRGVVAALVEPMQLIGLAIGGRVGVRLVMRDPALIFRFLRKVAFVSGAWAALFAWSPNIVVTIIANIGLTSCLAILLPGVLSALSLAIPARARSVGFSVASYWAIPGLAFVPLIGWLSDNVGIRWGMLVITPILVVGGVMISSVATSINRDIADVWNSSAARSRALIERREGRSKLLVVDHLNVSYDNVQILFDVSFGVDEGDVVALLGTNGAGKSTLLKAISGIAEADYGAVIFDGRDITHAPPHEIATFGVGQMPGGHGVFAPLTVAENLRAAAWLHRRDRVATRAAIDQALAAFPSLANRLESPAGDLSGGQQQMLALAMNLIGAPKLLMIDELSLGLAPVVVEQLAKLVRQVAAEGTTIILVEQSVNVALTLADTAFFMEKGEIHFSGPTAELLERPDLLRSVFLGKAANAATSRTATHPVVHQTAGHHLRHPLAPPVLETMDLSVSFGGVRAVDAVNLTVNEREIVGVIGANGAGKTTLFDLICGYLNADGGRVMLGDWDVTRVPPHERARAGLGRSFQDAALFRTLTVAETIAVSLERWVAVTDPISAMMRTPALYDSEKAVAARVDELIELFDLGSLRHRFIGELSTGSRRVVDLACAVAHSPAVLLLDEPSSGIAQRESEALGPLVRRLRDELGCAIVVVEHDMVLLASIADRLVALESGAVIASGDPAVVLADERVVTSYLGSS
;
A
#
# COMPACT_ATOMS: atom_id res chain seq x y z
N MET A 1 5.29 10.92 25.00
CA MET A 1 5.89 11.50 26.22
C MET A 1 7.33 11.04 26.36
N SER A 2 8.29 11.95 26.52
CA SER A 2 9.54 11.58 27.21
C SER A 2 9.15 10.87 28.52
N ALA A 3 9.88 9.82 28.91
CA ALA A 3 9.66 9.18 30.20
C ALA A 3 9.63 10.20 31.37
N ALA A 4 10.25 11.38 31.18
CA ALA A 4 10.20 12.52 32.09
C ALA A 4 8.87 13.29 32.10
N ALA A 5 8.18 13.46 30.97
CA ALA A 5 6.85 14.10 30.94
C ALA A 5 5.82 13.20 31.64
N LEU A 6 5.88 11.88 31.40
CA LEU A 6 5.05 10.88 32.11
C LEU A 6 5.41 10.87 33.60
N ARG A 7 6.71 11.02 33.91
CA ARG A 7 7.31 11.42 35.20
C ARG A 7 6.51 12.53 35.90
N SER A 8 6.55 13.72 35.29
CA SER A 8 6.03 14.96 35.85
C SER A 8 4.52 14.97 36.04
N SER A 9 3.75 14.46 35.05
CA SER A 9 2.29 14.34 35.17
C SER A 9 1.89 13.35 36.28
N ARG A 10 2.73 12.33 36.53
CA ARG A 10 2.51 11.34 37.61
C ARG A 10 2.71 11.95 39.00
N GLU A 11 3.70 12.82 39.15
CA GLU A 11 3.96 13.54 40.41
C GLU A 11 2.88 14.61 40.68
N ALA A 12 2.44 15.33 39.64
CA ALA A 12 1.34 16.31 39.74
C ALA A 12 -0.02 15.67 40.10
N MET A 13 -0.25 14.41 39.72
CA MET A 13 -1.50 13.68 39.98
C MET A 13 -1.49 12.76 41.20
N ALA A 14 -0.33 12.45 41.80
CA ALA A 14 -0.26 11.56 42.97
C ALA A 14 -1.25 11.93 44.10
N PRO A 15 -1.44 13.21 44.47
CA PRO A 15 -2.42 13.62 45.48
C PRO A 15 -3.89 13.44 45.04
N TYR A 16 -4.16 13.58 43.73
CA TYR A 16 -5.50 13.43 43.16
C TYR A 16 -5.91 11.97 43.04
N VAL A 17 -4.96 11.11 42.66
CA VAL A 17 -5.15 9.66 42.58
C VAL A 17 -5.39 9.11 43.98
N GLU A 18 -4.52 9.41 44.97
CA GLU A 18 -4.71 8.98 46.37
C GLU A 18 -6.00 9.53 47.00
N GLY A 19 -6.37 10.78 46.69
CA GLY A 19 -7.57 11.43 47.21
C GLY A 19 -8.90 10.90 46.69
N MET A 20 -8.92 10.17 45.57
CA MET A 20 -10.14 9.67 44.90
C MET A 20 -10.61 8.29 45.42
N PHE A 21 -9.83 7.68 46.33
CA PHE A 21 -10.05 6.31 46.82
C PHE A 21 -10.74 6.22 48.19
N SER A 22 -11.21 7.33 48.78
CA SER A 22 -11.96 7.26 50.04
C SER A 22 -13.47 7.07 49.81
N PRO A 23 -14.12 6.07 50.44
CA PRO A 23 -15.58 5.91 50.41
C PRO A 23 -16.33 7.14 50.94
N ARG A 24 -15.71 7.88 51.88
CA ARG A 24 -16.26 9.13 52.44
C ARG A 24 -16.36 10.27 51.42
N ARG A 25 -15.38 10.43 50.51
CA ARG A 25 -15.46 11.44 49.43
C ARG A 25 -16.46 11.04 48.34
N TRP A 26 -16.76 9.75 48.16
CA TRP A 26 -17.76 9.28 47.19
C TRP A 26 -19.18 9.76 47.56
N TRP A 27 -19.53 9.67 48.84
CA TRP A 27 -20.77 10.27 49.36
C TRP A 27 -20.77 11.80 49.29
N ALA A 28 -19.61 12.45 49.38
CA ALA A 28 -19.48 13.90 49.18
C ALA A 28 -19.65 14.32 47.71
N THR A 29 -19.18 13.53 46.73
CA THR A 29 -19.39 13.79 45.29
C THR A 29 -20.86 13.70 44.87
N LEU A 30 -21.65 12.80 45.47
CA LEU A 30 -23.11 12.75 45.27
C LEU A 30 -23.85 13.92 45.95
N ARG A 31 -23.27 14.49 47.03
CA ARG A 31 -23.82 15.65 47.75
C ARG A 31 -23.46 16.99 47.11
N HIS A 32 -22.36 17.07 46.36
CA HIS A 32 -21.88 18.30 45.70
C HIS A 32 -21.59 18.05 44.19
N PRO A 33 -22.63 17.90 43.34
CA PRO A 33 -22.48 17.52 41.94
C PRO A 33 -21.73 18.57 41.10
N VAL A 34 -21.88 19.86 41.42
CA VAL A 34 -21.17 20.96 40.74
C VAL A 34 -19.67 20.91 40.99
N GLU A 35 -19.27 20.55 42.21
CA GLU A 35 -17.87 20.45 42.59
C GLU A 35 -17.22 19.19 42.01
N SER A 36 -17.97 18.09 41.94
CA SER A 36 -17.55 16.88 41.22
C SER A 36 -17.34 17.14 39.73
N LEU A 37 -18.23 17.92 39.09
CA LEU A 37 -18.09 18.29 37.68
C LEU A 37 -16.84 19.14 37.44
N ARG A 38 -16.56 20.12 38.31
CA ARG A 38 -15.33 20.92 38.26
C ARG A 38 -14.06 20.06 38.44
N GLN A 39 -14.10 19.05 39.29
CA GLN A 39 -12.98 18.11 39.46
C GLN A 39 -12.71 17.25 38.22
N VAL A 40 -13.76 16.86 37.49
CA VAL A 40 -13.62 16.12 36.23
C VAL A 40 -13.12 17.02 35.10
N ALA A 41 -13.70 18.21 34.97
CA ALA A 41 -13.34 19.18 33.94
C ALA A 41 -11.94 19.80 34.15
N GLY A 42 -11.50 19.95 35.41
CA GLY A 42 -10.27 20.68 35.74
C GLY A 42 -10.34 22.12 35.25
N ASP A 43 -9.30 22.56 34.55
CA ASP A 43 -9.23 23.89 33.93
C ASP A 43 -10.02 23.97 32.60
N GLY A 44 -10.55 22.85 32.12
CA GLY A 44 -11.36 22.79 30.91
C GLY A 44 -12.80 23.31 31.09
N PRO A 45 -13.51 23.60 29.99
CA PRO A 45 -14.84 24.20 30.04
C PRO A 45 -15.90 23.19 30.50
N ALA A 46 -16.26 23.23 31.78
CA ALA A 46 -17.31 22.39 32.37
C ALA A 46 -18.66 22.50 31.62
N PHE A 47 -18.98 23.67 31.07
CA PHE A 47 -20.17 23.89 30.25
C PHE A 47 -20.17 23.01 29.00
N ALA A 48 -19.04 22.90 28.29
CA ALA A 48 -18.93 22.05 27.11
C ALA A 48 -19.15 20.58 27.46
N LEU A 49 -18.60 20.13 28.59
CA LEU A 49 -18.79 18.76 29.06
C LEU A 49 -20.26 18.44 29.33
N VAL A 50 -20.99 19.36 29.98
CA VAL A 50 -22.42 19.18 30.29
C VAL A 50 -23.28 19.17 29.03
N VAL A 51 -23.00 20.04 28.06
CA VAL A 51 -23.77 20.07 26.81
C VAL A 51 -23.54 18.81 25.98
N LEU A 52 -22.27 18.40 25.80
CA LEU A 52 -21.94 17.18 25.04
C LEU A 52 -22.44 15.90 25.75
N PHE A 53 -22.44 15.89 27.09
CA PHE A 53 -23.09 14.85 27.89
C PHE A 53 -24.60 14.83 27.62
N GLY A 54 -25.25 16.00 27.67
CA GLY A 54 -26.68 16.14 27.47
C GLY A 54 -27.12 15.64 26.11
N LEU A 55 -26.49 16.14 25.05
CA LEU A 55 -26.73 15.71 23.67
C LEU A 55 -26.58 14.19 23.48
N ASN A 56 -25.58 13.58 24.13
CA ASN A 56 -25.38 12.13 24.09
C ASN A 56 -26.42 11.36 24.91
N ALA A 57 -26.85 11.90 26.06
CA ALA A 57 -27.85 11.27 26.93
C ALA A 57 -29.22 11.23 26.24
N VAL A 58 -29.60 12.33 25.58
CA VAL A 58 -30.88 12.40 24.88
C VAL A 58 -30.87 11.51 23.63
N ASP A 59 -29.75 11.40 22.90
CA ASP A 59 -29.60 10.46 21.76
C ASP A 59 -29.85 9.01 22.19
N GLU A 60 -29.20 8.60 23.28
CA GLU A 60 -29.34 7.26 23.82
C GLU A 60 -30.76 6.99 24.35
N LEU A 61 -31.42 8.00 24.91
CA LEU A 61 -32.80 7.94 25.39
C LEU A 61 -33.79 7.61 24.27
N ASP A 62 -33.69 8.25 23.10
CA ASP A 62 -34.51 7.94 21.93
C ASP A 62 -34.22 6.55 21.37
N ARG A 63 -32.93 6.18 21.27
CA ARG A 63 -32.50 4.89 20.73
C ARG A 63 -33.02 3.71 21.54
N THR A 64 -32.88 3.79 22.85
CA THR A 64 -33.29 2.74 23.79
C THR A 64 -34.81 2.69 23.93
N GLY A 65 -35.47 3.85 23.90
CA GLY A 65 -36.93 3.93 23.79
C GLY A 65 -37.47 3.30 22.52
N PHE A 66 -36.84 3.51 21.36
CA PHE A 66 -37.22 2.79 20.14
C PHE A 66 -36.99 1.28 20.26
N GLY A 67 -35.87 0.87 20.84
CA GLY A 67 -35.52 -0.54 21.05
C GLY A 67 -36.55 -1.30 21.89
N ILE A 68 -37.03 -0.71 22.99
CA ILE A 68 -38.02 -1.36 23.87
C ILE A 68 -39.40 -1.49 23.21
N LEU A 69 -39.75 -0.57 22.31
CA LEU A 69 -41.04 -0.53 21.60
C LEU A 69 -41.04 -1.33 20.30
N LEU A 70 -39.92 -1.98 19.93
CA LEU A 70 -39.80 -2.73 18.67
C LEU A 70 -40.94 -3.75 18.46
N PRO A 71 -41.37 -4.54 19.47
CA PRO A 71 -42.47 -5.50 19.27
C PRO A 71 -43.81 -4.82 19.06
N THR A 72 -44.13 -3.76 19.81
CA THR A 72 -45.36 -2.97 19.61
C THR A 72 -45.40 -2.34 18.21
N ILE A 73 -44.25 -1.86 17.71
CA ILE A 73 -44.10 -1.30 16.36
C ILE A 73 -44.27 -2.38 15.30
N ARG A 74 -43.64 -3.55 15.50
CA ARG A 74 -43.77 -4.74 14.63
C ARG A 74 -45.25 -5.09 14.44
N ASP A 75 -45.98 -5.20 15.56
CA ASP A 75 -47.39 -5.59 15.55
C ASP A 75 -48.26 -4.50 14.92
N HIS A 76 -47.98 -3.22 15.15
CA HIS A 76 -48.71 -2.11 14.54
C HIS A 76 -48.65 -2.10 13.00
N PHE A 77 -47.50 -2.48 12.45
CA PHE A 77 -47.27 -2.52 11.00
C PHE A 77 -47.48 -3.90 10.38
N ASN A 78 -47.96 -4.91 11.14
CA ASN A 78 -48.07 -6.30 10.70
C ASN A 78 -46.77 -6.85 10.09
N MET A 79 -45.63 -6.55 10.71
CA MET A 79 -44.32 -7.03 10.26
C MET A 79 -43.97 -8.38 10.87
N SER A 80 -43.19 -9.20 10.17
CA SER A 80 -42.54 -10.37 10.79
C SER A 80 -41.34 -9.96 11.65
N ASP A 81 -40.86 -10.86 12.51
CA ASP A 81 -39.61 -10.67 13.27
C ASP A 81 -38.42 -10.39 12.33
N THR A 82 -38.34 -11.12 11.22
CA THR A 82 -37.37 -10.86 10.15
C THR A 82 -37.52 -9.45 9.58
N GLY A 83 -38.75 -9.00 9.36
CA GLY A 83 -39.05 -7.68 8.80
C GLY A 83 -38.57 -6.54 9.72
N ILE A 84 -38.87 -6.63 11.02
CA ILE A 84 -38.49 -5.57 11.97
C ILE A 84 -36.97 -5.56 12.23
N LEU A 85 -36.31 -6.73 12.28
CA LEU A 85 -34.84 -6.80 12.39
C LEU A 85 -34.14 -6.29 11.11
N SER A 86 -34.73 -6.53 9.93
CA SER A 86 -34.23 -5.97 8.67
C SER A 86 -34.32 -4.45 8.64
N LEU A 87 -35.39 -3.86 9.20
CA LEU A 87 -35.53 -2.40 9.36
C LEU A 87 -34.43 -1.84 10.28
N VAL A 88 -34.16 -2.49 11.43
CA VAL A 88 -33.09 -2.08 12.34
C VAL A 88 -31.72 -2.17 11.65
N ALA A 89 -31.47 -3.24 10.90
CA ALA A 89 -30.22 -3.41 10.16
C ALA A 89 -30.04 -2.32 9.10
N LEU A 90 -31.07 -2.04 8.30
CA LEU A 90 -31.01 -1.03 7.22
C LEU A 90 -30.81 0.39 7.76
N THR A 91 -31.50 0.75 8.84
CA THR A 91 -31.36 2.06 9.50
C THR A 91 -30.00 2.23 10.16
N THR A 92 -29.46 1.17 10.77
CA THR A 92 -28.10 1.15 11.34
C THR A 92 -27.04 1.26 10.24
N LEU A 93 -27.22 0.54 9.13
CA LEU A 93 -26.30 0.59 7.98
C LEU A 93 -26.19 2.00 7.42
N GLY A 94 -27.31 2.70 7.21
CA GLY A 94 -27.31 4.10 6.75
C GLY A 94 -26.52 5.03 7.68
N ALA A 95 -26.69 4.88 8.99
CA ALA A 95 -25.94 5.66 9.98
C ALA A 95 -24.42 5.39 9.91
N LEU A 96 -24.02 4.10 9.83
CA LEU A 96 -22.60 3.72 9.73
C LEU A 96 -21.97 4.26 8.44
N LEU A 97 -22.66 4.18 7.30
CA LEU A 97 -22.18 4.69 6.01
C LEU A 97 -21.99 6.22 5.99
N LEU A 98 -22.71 6.96 6.84
CA LEU A 98 -22.56 8.42 6.91
C LEU A 98 -21.47 8.87 7.88
N GLN A 99 -20.98 8.00 8.77
CA GLN A 99 -19.97 8.39 9.77
C GLN A 99 -18.67 8.89 9.14
N LEU A 100 -18.14 8.22 8.12
CA LEU A 100 -16.88 8.63 7.51
C LEU A 100 -16.99 9.94 6.71
N PRO A 101 -18.00 10.16 5.83
CA PRO A 101 -18.22 11.46 5.21
C PRO A 101 -18.36 12.60 6.22
N ILE A 102 -19.11 12.38 7.30
CA ILE A 102 -19.30 13.39 8.35
C ILE A 102 -18.01 13.65 9.12
N ALA A 103 -17.22 12.61 9.40
CA ALA A 103 -15.91 12.74 10.04
C ALA A 103 -14.94 13.56 9.19
N ILE A 104 -14.96 13.41 7.86
CA ILE A 104 -14.17 14.23 6.93
C ILE A 104 -14.59 15.70 7.00
N LEU A 105 -15.90 15.96 7.03
CA LEU A 105 -16.43 17.33 7.22
C LEU A 105 -16.05 17.90 8.59
N ALA A 106 -15.99 17.05 9.62
CA ALA A 106 -15.61 17.43 10.98
C ALA A 106 -14.13 17.77 11.13
N ASP A 107 -13.24 17.09 10.40
CA ASP A 107 -11.81 17.41 10.39
C ASP A 107 -11.49 18.61 9.47
N ARG A 108 -12.40 19.04 8.59
CA ARG A 108 -12.22 20.23 7.72
C ARG A 108 -13.08 21.44 8.08
N GLY A 109 -13.84 21.34 9.17
CA GLY A 109 -14.82 22.36 9.55
C GLY A 109 -15.00 22.48 11.06
N SER A 110 -15.99 23.27 11.48
CA SER A 110 -16.32 23.40 12.90
C SER A 110 -17.07 22.16 13.39
N ARG A 111 -16.46 21.42 14.31
CA ARG A 111 -17.05 20.25 14.96
C ARG A 111 -18.22 20.66 15.84
N VAL A 112 -18.18 21.85 16.44
CA VAL A 112 -19.30 22.41 17.20
C VAL A 112 -20.53 22.64 16.31
N ARG A 113 -20.36 23.27 15.14
CA ARG A 113 -21.49 23.48 14.21
C ARG A 113 -22.08 22.18 13.71
N LEU A 114 -21.25 21.19 13.43
CA LEU A 114 -21.71 19.85 13.05
C LEU A 114 -22.49 19.21 14.20
N ALA A 115 -21.96 19.19 15.43
CA ALA A 115 -22.66 18.65 16.59
C ALA A 115 -24.05 19.30 16.80
N ILE A 116 -24.16 20.62 16.61
CA ILE A 116 -25.44 21.35 16.66
C ILE A 116 -26.37 20.88 15.52
N ALA A 117 -25.88 20.83 14.29
CA ALA A 117 -26.66 20.39 13.12
C ALA A 117 -27.13 18.94 13.27
N GLY A 118 -26.28 18.05 13.78
CA GLY A 118 -26.61 16.66 14.10
C GLY A 118 -27.68 16.57 15.18
N GLY A 119 -27.58 17.36 16.25
CA GLY A 119 -28.58 17.44 17.30
C GLY A 119 -29.94 17.96 16.80
N ILE A 120 -29.96 18.96 15.91
CA ILE A 120 -31.19 19.46 15.26
C ILE A 120 -31.82 18.37 14.40
N ALA A 121 -31.04 17.80 13.48
CA ALA A 121 -31.52 16.76 12.57
C ALA A 121 -32.12 15.59 13.36
N TRP A 122 -31.41 15.13 14.39
CA TRP A 122 -31.88 14.05 15.24
C TRP A 122 -33.13 14.40 16.03
N GLY A 123 -33.23 15.59 16.63
CA GLY A 123 -34.46 16.03 17.30
C GLY A 123 -35.67 16.06 16.36
N VAL A 124 -35.48 16.53 15.12
CA VAL A 124 -36.52 16.54 14.08
C VAL A 124 -36.92 15.12 13.67
N PHE A 125 -35.95 14.24 13.40
CA PHE A 125 -36.23 12.86 12.99
C PHE A 125 -36.77 11.99 14.13
N SER A 126 -36.36 12.24 15.37
CA SER A 126 -36.95 11.64 16.56
C SER A 126 -38.43 12.02 16.63
N PHE A 127 -38.77 13.31 16.60
CA PHE A 127 -40.16 13.77 16.57
C PHE A 127 -40.97 13.14 15.41
N ALA A 128 -40.39 13.14 14.20
CA ALA A 128 -41.01 12.56 13.02
C ALA A 128 -41.23 11.04 13.12
N THR A 129 -40.45 10.32 13.95
CA THR A 129 -40.63 8.87 14.17
C THR A 129 -42.02 8.59 14.73
N GLY A 130 -42.55 9.43 15.62
CA GLY A 130 -43.93 9.34 16.11
C GLY A 130 -44.99 9.63 15.05
N MET A 131 -44.63 10.28 13.93
CA MET A 131 -45.53 10.60 12.82
C MET A 131 -45.54 9.52 11.72
N ALA A 132 -44.70 8.49 11.82
CA ALA A 132 -44.61 7.47 10.79
C ALA A 132 -45.93 6.69 10.63
N THR A 133 -46.48 6.72 9.42
CA THR A 133 -47.74 6.05 9.04
C THR A 133 -47.51 4.81 8.18
N THR A 134 -46.33 4.63 7.61
CA THR A 134 -45.96 3.47 6.79
C THR A 134 -44.57 2.95 7.18
N VAL A 135 -44.30 1.67 6.87
CA VAL A 135 -42.98 1.04 7.13
C VAL A 135 -41.85 1.77 6.41
N TRP A 136 -42.05 2.17 5.15
CA TRP A 136 -41.05 2.91 4.39
C TRP A 136 -40.79 4.31 4.95
N ALA A 137 -41.84 5.00 5.40
CA ALA A 137 -41.67 6.26 6.11
C ALA A 137 -40.87 6.06 7.41
N LEU A 138 -41.17 5.00 8.16
CA LEU A 138 -40.42 4.67 9.38
C LEU A 138 -38.94 4.37 9.08
N VAL A 139 -38.63 3.58 8.05
CA VAL A 139 -37.25 3.31 7.60
C VAL A 139 -36.52 4.62 7.27
N LEU A 140 -37.12 5.47 6.43
CA LEU A 140 -36.50 6.71 5.99
C LEU A 140 -36.26 7.67 7.17
N ILE A 141 -37.28 7.88 8.00
CA ILE A 141 -37.23 8.77 9.15
C ILE A 141 -36.22 8.27 10.19
N ARG A 142 -36.22 6.96 10.47
CA ARG A 142 -35.28 6.37 11.44
C ARG A 142 -33.85 6.34 10.93
N SER A 143 -33.65 6.20 9.62
CA SER A 143 -32.33 6.40 9.00
C SER A 143 -31.85 7.84 9.19
N GLY A 144 -32.76 8.82 9.08
CA GLY A 144 -32.51 10.22 9.39
C GLY A 144 -32.09 10.45 10.85
N ALA A 145 -32.73 9.78 11.81
CA ALA A 145 -32.31 9.83 13.22
C ALA A 145 -30.89 9.25 13.41
N GLY A 146 -30.54 8.24 12.61
CA GLY A 146 -29.18 7.69 12.53
C GLY A 146 -28.10 8.71 12.10
N ILE A 147 -28.47 9.76 11.36
CA ILE A 147 -27.56 10.86 10.98
C ILE A 147 -27.03 11.58 12.22
N GLY A 148 -27.89 11.80 13.22
CA GLY A 148 -27.49 12.40 14.49
C GLY A 148 -26.32 11.68 15.12
N ARG A 149 -26.47 10.36 15.27
CA ARG A 149 -25.41 9.48 15.76
C ARG A 149 -24.16 9.52 14.89
N ALA A 150 -24.35 9.53 13.58
CA ALA A 150 -23.26 9.60 12.63
C ALA A 150 -22.44 10.90 12.75
N VAL A 151 -23.04 11.96 13.30
CA VAL A 151 -22.36 13.20 13.70
C VAL A 151 -21.77 13.09 15.11
N VAL A 152 -22.55 12.62 16.09
CA VAL A 152 -22.18 12.62 17.51
C VAL A 152 -20.91 11.79 17.77
N ASP A 153 -20.84 10.57 17.23
CA ASP A 153 -19.72 9.65 17.48
C ASP A 153 -18.34 10.24 17.10
N PRO A 154 -18.11 10.73 15.85
CA PRO A 154 -16.85 11.38 15.47
C PRO A 154 -16.61 12.71 16.19
N THR A 155 -17.62 13.57 16.28
CA THR A 155 -17.43 14.96 16.68
C THR A 155 -17.22 15.10 18.19
N HIS A 156 -18.00 14.39 19.01
CA HIS A 156 -17.90 14.51 20.46
C HIS A 156 -16.57 13.98 20.97
N SER A 157 -16.13 12.81 20.48
CA SER A 157 -14.86 12.22 20.91
C SER A 157 -13.66 13.12 20.58
N ALA A 158 -13.70 13.75 19.40
CA ALA A 158 -12.69 14.71 18.98
C ALA A 158 -12.75 16.02 19.79
N LEU A 159 -13.94 16.60 19.99
CA LEU A 159 -14.14 17.81 20.82
C LEU A 159 -13.68 17.62 22.26
N LEU A 160 -14.01 16.49 22.89
CA LEU A 160 -13.57 16.20 24.26
C LEU A 160 -12.05 16.09 24.34
N SER A 161 -11.39 15.58 23.30
CA SER A 161 -9.92 15.51 23.26
C SER A 161 -9.28 16.90 23.16
N ASP A 162 -9.89 17.83 22.42
CA ASP A 162 -9.35 19.19 22.23
C ASP A 162 -9.77 20.18 23.34
N TYR A 163 -10.89 19.98 24.01
CA TYR A 163 -11.29 20.84 25.14
C TYR A 163 -10.50 20.56 26.43
N PHE A 164 -10.05 19.32 26.63
CA PHE A 164 -9.54 18.87 27.93
C PHE A 164 -8.10 18.34 27.85
N ALA A 165 -7.32 18.66 28.88
CA ALA A 165 -5.95 18.23 29.04
C ALA A 165 -5.83 16.69 29.04
N ILE A 166 -4.69 16.19 28.55
CA ILE A 166 -4.40 14.77 28.34
C ILE A 166 -4.62 13.96 29.63
N GLU A 167 -4.21 14.51 30.77
CA GLU A 167 -4.33 13.87 32.08
C GLU A 167 -5.79 13.64 32.51
N ARG A 168 -6.70 14.47 32.00
CA ARG A 168 -8.13 14.46 32.37
C ARG A 168 -8.98 13.68 31.37
N ARG A 169 -8.49 13.42 30.15
CA ARG A 169 -9.24 12.73 29.09
C ARG A 169 -9.94 11.45 29.55
N PRO A 170 -9.30 10.50 30.28
CA PRO A 170 -10.02 9.28 30.64
C PRO A 170 -11.18 9.53 31.62
N ALA A 171 -11.07 10.52 32.52
CA ALA A 171 -12.16 10.93 33.40
C ALA A 171 -13.28 11.65 32.63
N VAL A 172 -12.92 12.51 31.68
CA VAL A 172 -13.84 13.24 30.81
C VAL A 172 -14.63 12.29 29.90
N PHE A 173 -13.95 11.34 29.24
CA PHE A 173 -14.59 10.29 28.45
C PHE A 173 -15.49 9.41 29.30
N SER A 174 -15.05 9.07 30.52
CA SER A 174 -15.88 8.31 31.46
C SER A 174 -17.14 9.08 31.86
N PHE A 175 -17.04 10.39 32.13
CA PHE A 175 -18.19 11.22 32.44
C PHE A 175 -19.14 11.33 31.25
N HIS A 176 -18.61 11.63 30.06
CA HIS A 176 -19.40 11.72 28.83
C HIS A 176 -20.13 10.41 28.53
N ARG A 177 -19.48 9.25 28.71
CA ARG A 177 -20.10 7.93 28.54
C ARG A 177 -21.14 7.60 29.60
N ALA A 178 -21.13 8.25 30.76
CA ALA A 178 -22.18 8.06 31.77
C ALA A 178 -23.54 8.57 31.26
N ALA A 179 -23.54 9.46 30.25
CA ALA A 179 -24.74 9.87 29.54
C ALA A 179 -25.48 8.68 28.91
N ASN A 180 -24.75 7.66 28.42
CA ASN A 180 -25.37 6.47 27.84
C ASN A 180 -26.18 5.71 28.91
N ALA A 181 -25.61 5.49 30.09
CA ALA A 181 -26.30 4.79 31.17
C ALA A 181 -27.52 5.61 31.68
N VAL A 182 -27.44 6.94 31.69
CA VAL A 182 -28.59 7.81 32.00
C VAL A 182 -29.69 7.66 30.94
N GLY A 183 -29.33 7.71 29.66
CA GLY A 183 -30.28 7.50 28.55
C GLY A 183 -30.90 6.11 28.57
N GLN A 184 -30.11 5.06 28.82
CA GLN A 184 -30.55 3.67 28.94
C GLN A 184 -31.44 3.42 30.17
N PHE A 185 -31.27 4.19 31.25
CA PHE A 185 -32.14 4.13 32.42
C PHE A 185 -33.47 4.84 32.17
N VAL A 186 -33.41 6.09 31.69
CA VAL A 186 -34.59 6.95 31.54
C VAL A 186 -35.41 6.57 30.30
N GLY A 187 -34.78 6.22 29.20
CA GLY A 187 -35.40 5.94 27.90
C GLY A 187 -36.44 4.81 27.95
N PRO A 188 -36.06 3.57 28.27
CA PRO A 188 -37.00 2.44 28.35
C PRO A 188 -38.11 2.66 29.37
N LEU A 189 -37.80 3.25 30.53
CA LEU A 189 -38.77 3.54 31.58
C LEU A 189 -39.84 4.53 31.09
N THR A 190 -39.40 5.66 30.53
CA THR A 190 -40.32 6.70 30.03
C THR A 190 -41.06 6.26 28.77
N ALA A 191 -40.37 5.58 27.84
CA ALA A 191 -40.99 5.02 26.63
C ALA A 191 -42.05 3.98 26.97
N GLY A 192 -41.76 3.04 27.87
CA GLY A 192 -42.70 2.01 28.30
C GLY A 192 -43.94 2.59 28.99
N VAL A 193 -43.75 3.53 29.92
CA VAL A 193 -44.86 4.22 30.61
C VAL A 193 -45.74 5.00 29.62
N LEU A 194 -45.13 5.82 28.76
CA LEU A 194 -45.87 6.63 27.79
C LEU A 194 -46.57 5.77 26.72
N ALA A 195 -45.95 4.67 26.29
CA ALA A 195 -46.56 3.74 25.35
C ALA A 195 -47.74 2.99 25.97
N HIS A 196 -47.62 2.58 27.23
CA HIS A 196 -48.68 1.87 27.96
C HIS A 196 -49.93 2.73 28.15
N TYR A 197 -49.77 3.99 28.57
CA TYR A 197 -50.91 4.88 28.83
C TYR A 197 -51.46 5.57 27.58
N PHE A 198 -50.66 5.68 26.52
CA PHE A 198 -51.05 6.37 25.30
C PHE A 198 -50.82 5.49 24.06
N SER A 199 -49.64 5.62 23.44
CA SER A 199 -49.28 4.93 22.21
C SER A 199 -47.77 4.94 22.06
N TRP A 200 -47.23 3.95 21.34
CA TRP A 200 -45.79 3.87 21.00
C TRP A 200 -45.27 5.14 20.30
N ARG A 201 -46.14 5.96 19.71
CA ARG A 201 -45.81 7.24 19.05
C ARG A 201 -45.45 8.36 20.03
N VAL A 202 -46.14 8.43 21.18
CA VAL A 202 -46.04 9.56 22.13
C VAL A 202 -44.63 9.76 22.71
N PRO A 203 -43.87 8.71 23.09
CA PRO A 203 -42.49 8.86 23.54
C PRO A 203 -41.64 9.75 22.63
N PHE A 204 -41.72 9.58 21.32
CA PHE A 204 -40.89 10.29 20.34
C PHE A 204 -41.18 11.80 20.26
N PHE A 205 -42.42 12.21 20.53
CA PHE A 205 -42.73 13.64 20.64
C PHE A 205 -42.15 14.26 21.92
N VAL A 206 -42.16 13.51 23.01
CA VAL A 206 -41.63 13.94 24.31
C VAL A 206 -40.11 14.00 24.29
N PHE A 207 -39.46 13.02 23.65
CA PHE A 207 -37.99 12.91 23.60
C PHE A 207 -37.33 14.03 22.80
N ALA A 208 -38.04 14.65 21.84
CA ALA A 208 -37.55 15.79 21.10
C ALA A 208 -37.39 17.08 21.95
N LEU A 209 -38.13 17.22 23.06
CA LEU A 209 -38.07 18.41 23.93
C LEU A 209 -36.70 18.60 24.61
N PRO A 210 -36.14 17.60 25.33
CA PRO A 210 -34.82 17.75 25.93
C PRO A 210 -33.71 17.88 24.86
N THR A 211 -33.90 17.32 23.67
CA THR A 211 -33.00 17.53 22.52
C THR A 211 -32.94 19.00 22.11
N ALA A 212 -34.09 19.64 21.92
CA ALA A 212 -34.16 21.06 21.58
C ALA A 212 -33.47 21.94 22.63
N LEU A 213 -33.64 21.62 23.92
CA LEU A 213 -32.95 22.31 25.01
C LEU A 213 -31.42 22.22 24.87
N PHE A 214 -30.86 21.01 24.70
CA PHE A 214 -29.41 20.86 24.60
C PHE A 214 -28.83 21.42 23.30
N VAL A 215 -29.59 21.41 22.20
CA VAL A 215 -29.22 22.11 20.96
C VAL A 215 -29.11 23.61 21.20
N VAL A 216 -30.08 24.23 21.89
CA VAL A 216 -30.03 25.66 22.23
C VAL A 216 -28.84 25.98 23.15
N LEU A 217 -28.55 25.11 24.12
CA LEU A 217 -27.36 25.26 24.96
C LEU A 217 -26.06 25.11 24.15
N ALA A 218 -26.03 24.23 23.14
CA ALA A 218 -24.89 24.00 22.28
C ALA A 218 -24.52 25.21 21.41
N LEU A 219 -25.46 26.11 21.13
CA LEU A 219 -25.19 27.39 20.43
C LEU A 219 -24.18 28.29 21.17
N ARG A 220 -23.95 28.05 22.47
CA ARG A 220 -22.96 28.80 23.28
C ARG A 220 -21.57 28.15 23.31
N LEU A 221 -21.38 27.00 22.68
CA LEU A 221 -20.08 26.35 22.58
C LEU A 221 -19.15 27.10 21.63
N ARG A 222 -17.85 27.03 21.89
CA ARG A 222 -16.80 27.66 21.07
C ARG A 222 -15.85 26.59 20.55
N GLU A 223 -15.51 26.65 19.28
CA GLU A 223 -14.56 25.68 18.70
C GLU A 223 -13.22 25.72 19.45
N PRO A 224 -12.71 24.59 19.97
CA PRO A 224 -11.39 24.53 20.58
C PRO A 224 -10.28 24.49 19.54
N ILE A 225 -9.10 24.99 19.90
CA ILE A 225 -7.89 24.87 19.06
C ILE A 225 -7.46 23.40 19.04
N ARG A 226 -7.39 22.82 17.85
CA ARG A 226 -7.05 21.41 17.67
C ARG A 226 -5.59 21.13 18.06
N GLY A 227 -5.35 20.08 18.83
CA GLY A 227 -3.99 19.65 19.20
C GLY A 227 -3.27 20.56 20.20
N ALA A 228 -3.95 21.56 20.78
CA ALA A 228 -3.35 22.51 21.72
C ALA A 228 -2.78 21.82 22.97
N HIS A 229 -3.51 20.85 23.53
CA HIS A 229 -3.08 20.11 24.73
C HIS A 229 -1.89 19.18 24.46
N GLU A 230 -1.83 18.58 23.27
CA GLU A 230 -0.68 17.77 22.83
C GLU A 230 0.60 18.62 22.75
N ARG A 231 0.51 19.81 22.14
CA ARG A 231 1.65 20.74 22.06
C ARG A 231 2.06 21.26 23.43
N ALA A 232 1.09 21.59 24.28
CA ALA A 232 1.37 22.01 25.66
C ALA A 232 2.10 20.90 26.44
N ALA A 233 1.68 19.65 26.32
CA ALA A 233 2.32 18.50 26.98
C ALA A 233 3.70 18.15 26.40
N ALA A 234 3.97 18.53 25.15
CA ALA A 234 5.30 18.43 24.54
C ALA A 234 6.27 19.52 25.03
N GLY A 235 5.81 20.51 25.80
CA GLY A 235 6.63 21.60 26.32
C GLY A 235 6.83 22.76 25.34
N GLU A 236 5.93 22.88 24.35
CA GLU A 236 6.00 23.91 23.30
C GLU A 236 5.63 25.31 23.83
N SER A 237 6.05 26.36 23.09
CA SER A 237 5.77 27.75 23.45
C SER A 237 4.28 28.10 23.37
N ALA A 238 3.86 29.14 24.12
CA ALA A 238 2.47 29.60 24.12
C ALA A 238 1.95 29.97 22.71
N GLU A 239 2.82 30.49 21.85
CA GLU A 239 2.49 30.84 20.47
C GLU A 239 2.32 29.62 19.56
N ALA A 240 3.14 28.57 19.75
CA ALA A 240 3.01 27.31 19.01
C ALA A 240 1.72 26.58 19.36
N ILE A 241 1.33 26.61 20.64
CA ILE A 241 0.07 26.05 21.13
C ILE A 241 -1.14 26.73 20.47
N ALA A 242 -1.08 28.04 20.27
CA ALA A 242 -2.16 28.85 19.69
C ALA A 242 -2.26 28.77 18.15
N THR A 243 -1.24 28.23 17.47
CA THR A 243 -1.23 28.17 16.00
C THR A 243 -2.06 26.97 15.50
N GLU A 244 -3.14 27.21 14.76
CA GLU A 244 -3.96 26.14 14.17
C GLU A 244 -3.22 25.38 13.06
N GLU A 245 -3.51 24.08 12.96
CA GLU A 245 -2.95 23.21 11.92
C GLU A 245 -3.74 23.37 10.61
N PRO A 246 -3.08 23.34 9.44
CA PRO A 246 -3.80 23.23 8.18
C PRO A 246 -4.58 21.91 8.15
N ASP A 247 -5.81 21.97 7.63
CA ASP A 247 -6.67 20.79 7.53
C ASP A 247 -6.04 19.72 6.64
N ALA A 248 -6.05 18.48 7.11
CA ALA A 248 -5.65 17.33 6.31
C ALA A 248 -6.66 17.08 5.18
N SER A 249 -6.17 16.72 4.00
CA SER A 249 -7.04 16.18 2.96
C SER A 249 -7.60 14.81 3.37
N PHE A 250 -8.61 14.32 2.66
CA PHE A 250 -9.10 12.95 2.90
C PHE A 250 -7.99 11.91 2.66
N GLY A 251 -7.19 12.09 1.60
CA GLY A 251 -6.10 11.16 1.28
C GLY A 251 -5.04 11.16 2.38
N GLU A 252 -4.68 12.35 2.89
CA GLU A 252 -3.74 12.51 4.00
C GLU A 252 -4.27 11.87 5.29
N ALA A 253 -5.53 12.17 5.67
CA ALA A 253 -6.15 11.62 6.87
C ALA A 253 -6.29 10.09 6.78
N TRP A 254 -6.70 9.55 5.63
CA TRP A 254 -6.81 8.11 5.43
C TRP A 254 -5.46 7.41 5.57
N ARG A 255 -4.42 7.88 4.88
CA ARG A 255 -3.07 7.31 4.95
C ARG A 255 -2.50 7.37 6.37
N THR A 256 -2.69 8.50 7.05
CA THR A 256 -2.28 8.67 8.46
C THR A 256 -2.92 7.62 9.36
N VAL A 257 -4.25 7.48 9.28
CA VAL A 257 -4.99 6.56 10.15
C VAL A 257 -4.72 5.09 9.79
N TRP A 258 -4.51 4.79 8.50
CA TRP A 258 -4.19 3.44 8.02
C TRP A 258 -2.81 2.95 8.47
N LYS A 259 -1.83 3.85 8.62
CA LYS A 259 -0.49 3.52 9.09
C LYS A 259 -0.42 3.22 10.59
N ILE A 260 -1.38 3.69 11.37
CA ILE A 260 -1.47 3.37 12.81
C ILE A 260 -1.85 1.89 12.98
N GLU A 261 -0.90 1.06 13.37
CA GLU A 261 -1.07 -0.39 13.47
C GLU A 261 -2.17 -0.76 14.49
N SER A 262 -2.23 -0.05 15.61
CA SER A 262 -3.24 -0.26 16.65
C SER A 262 -4.66 -0.06 16.14
N LEU A 263 -4.89 0.89 15.22
CA LEU A 263 -6.22 1.12 14.64
C LEU A 263 -6.61 -0.03 13.72
N ARG A 264 -5.71 -0.49 12.84
CA ARG A 264 -5.99 -1.65 11.99
C ARG A 264 -6.33 -2.90 12.80
N ARG A 265 -5.59 -3.17 13.88
CA ARG A 265 -5.86 -4.30 14.79
C ARG A 265 -7.24 -4.18 15.46
N ILE A 266 -7.65 -2.98 15.84
CA ILE A 266 -9.00 -2.72 16.37
C ILE A 266 -10.04 -2.99 15.29
N TRP A 267 -9.86 -2.44 14.10
CA TRP A 267 -10.77 -2.60 12.97
C TRP A 267 -11.02 -4.06 12.60
N TYR A 268 -9.97 -4.88 12.58
CA TYR A 268 -10.12 -6.32 12.35
C TYR A 268 -10.92 -7.03 13.46
N ALA A 269 -10.93 -6.50 14.69
CA ALA A 269 -11.73 -7.03 15.78
C ALA A 269 -13.19 -6.54 15.76
N ILE A 270 -13.48 -5.38 15.15
CA ILE A 270 -14.82 -4.76 15.17
C ILE A 270 -15.92 -5.66 14.60
N PRO A 271 -15.78 -6.39 13.47
CA PRO A 271 -16.86 -7.27 12.97
C PRO A 271 -17.36 -8.24 14.04
N PHE A 272 -16.45 -8.87 14.78
CA PHE A 272 -16.76 -9.82 15.85
C PHE A 272 -17.43 -9.15 17.05
N LEU A 273 -16.90 -8.00 17.48
CA LEU A 273 -17.45 -7.23 18.58
C LEU A 273 -18.83 -6.65 18.23
N ALA A 274 -19.02 -6.16 17.00
CA ALA A 274 -20.27 -5.61 16.50
C ALA A 274 -21.37 -6.68 16.44
N VAL A 275 -21.08 -7.85 15.84
CA VAL A 275 -22.00 -9.01 15.86
C VAL A 275 -22.41 -9.35 17.29
N SER A 276 -21.43 -9.40 18.18
CA SER A 276 -21.66 -9.87 19.55
C SER A 276 -22.49 -8.87 20.34
N ILE A 277 -22.16 -7.59 20.31
CA ILE A 277 -22.87 -6.56 21.06
C ILE A 277 -24.27 -6.35 20.49
N ILE A 278 -24.38 -6.19 19.17
CA ILE A 278 -25.67 -5.89 18.51
C ILE A 278 -26.57 -7.12 18.58
N GLY A 279 -26.06 -8.30 18.21
CA GLY A 279 -26.82 -9.55 18.28
C GLY A 279 -27.28 -9.88 19.69
N PHE A 280 -26.45 -9.65 20.71
CA PHE A 280 -26.83 -9.93 22.10
C PHE A 280 -27.94 -8.99 22.58
N VAL A 281 -27.82 -7.68 22.33
CA VAL A 281 -28.85 -6.71 22.71
C VAL A 281 -30.19 -7.01 22.02
N SER A 282 -30.15 -7.36 20.72
CA SER A 282 -31.37 -7.72 19.97
C SER A 282 -32.03 -9.00 20.49
N LEU A 283 -31.26 -10.06 20.77
CA LEU A 283 -31.81 -11.31 21.29
C LEU A 283 -32.24 -11.22 22.76
N ALA A 284 -31.60 -10.38 23.58
CA ALA A 284 -31.96 -10.23 24.99
C ALA A 284 -33.42 -9.78 25.18
N GLY A 285 -33.89 -8.83 24.37
CA GLY A 285 -35.29 -8.37 24.40
C GLY A 285 -36.28 -9.48 24.03
N LEU A 286 -35.93 -10.31 23.05
CA LEU A 286 -36.72 -11.46 22.61
C LEU A 286 -36.72 -12.60 23.65
N LEU A 287 -35.62 -12.77 24.39
CA LEU A 287 -35.53 -13.76 25.47
C LEU A 287 -36.53 -13.43 26.58
N TYR A 288 -36.63 -12.15 26.99
CA TYR A 288 -37.58 -11.73 28.02
C TYR A 288 -39.02 -12.02 27.63
N GLU A 289 -39.38 -11.83 26.36
CA GLU A 289 -40.71 -12.12 25.84
C GLU A 289 -40.96 -13.63 25.72
N ARG A 290 -40.12 -14.35 24.96
CA ARG A 290 -40.37 -15.76 24.60
C ARG A 290 -40.16 -16.75 25.75
N VAL A 291 -39.25 -16.45 26.69
CA VAL A 291 -38.90 -17.38 27.79
C VAL A 291 -39.60 -17.00 29.09
N TYR A 292 -39.72 -15.70 29.39
CA TYR A 292 -40.28 -15.23 30.65
C TYR A 292 -41.69 -14.63 30.52
N GLY A 293 -42.19 -14.42 29.29
CA GLY A 293 -43.55 -13.92 29.04
C GLY A 293 -43.74 -12.44 29.40
N TYR A 294 -42.65 -11.65 29.40
CA TYR A 294 -42.71 -10.27 29.89
C TYR A 294 -43.28 -9.31 28.84
N ASP A 295 -44.20 -8.46 29.28
CA ASP A 295 -44.79 -7.40 28.47
C ASP A 295 -43.87 -6.16 28.34
N ASP A 296 -44.32 -5.14 27.61
CA ASP A 296 -43.55 -3.93 27.35
C ASP A 296 -43.11 -3.19 28.63
N LEU A 297 -44.01 -3.10 29.62
CA LEU A 297 -43.74 -2.42 30.88
C LEU A 297 -42.71 -3.19 31.70
N GLN A 298 -42.90 -4.51 31.82
CA GLN A 298 -42.00 -5.38 32.56
C GLN A 298 -40.60 -5.40 31.95
N ARG A 299 -40.50 -5.45 30.61
CA ARG A 299 -39.20 -5.36 29.93
C ARG A 299 -38.54 -4.00 30.12
N GLY A 300 -39.30 -2.91 30.08
CA GLY A 300 -38.82 -1.56 30.39
C GLY A 300 -38.26 -1.45 31.82
N VAL A 301 -38.96 -2.01 32.80
CA VAL A 301 -38.51 -2.06 34.21
C VAL A 301 -37.25 -2.91 34.37
N VAL A 302 -37.19 -4.09 33.74
CA VAL A 302 -36.00 -4.97 33.78
C VAL A 302 -34.78 -4.27 33.17
N ALA A 303 -34.94 -3.62 32.01
CA ALA A 303 -33.87 -2.86 31.38
C ALA A 303 -33.39 -1.74 32.32
N ALA A 304 -34.30 -0.93 32.86
CA ALA A 304 -33.97 0.14 33.78
C ALA A 304 -33.31 -0.35 35.09
N LEU A 305 -33.61 -1.57 35.55
CA LEU A 305 -33.00 -2.12 36.77
C LEU A 305 -31.51 -2.46 36.60
N VAL A 306 -31.08 -2.79 35.39
CA VAL A 306 -29.69 -3.18 35.09
C VAL A 306 -28.76 -1.96 35.04
N GLU A 307 -29.26 -0.81 34.56
CA GLU A 307 -28.45 0.36 34.22
C GLU A 307 -27.79 1.10 35.41
N PRO A 308 -28.41 1.24 36.60
CA PRO A 308 -27.73 1.83 37.75
C PRO A 308 -26.43 1.11 38.13
N MET A 309 -26.34 -0.20 37.87
CA MET A 309 -25.11 -0.96 38.12
C MET A 309 -24.05 -0.71 37.04
N GLN A 310 -24.46 -0.41 35.80
CA GLN A 310 -23.54 0.04 34.74
C GLN A 310 -22.85 1.35 35.11
N LEU A 311 -23.53 2.28 35.80
CA LEU A 311 -22.90 3.50 36.35
C LEU A 311 -21.82 3.18 37.39
N ILE A 312 -22.02 2.14 38.21
CA ILE A 312 -21.00 1.66 39.16
C ILE A 312 -19.83 1.05 38.39
N GLY A 313 -20.11 0.20 37.38
CA GLY A 313 -19.11 -0.36 36.48
C GLY A 313 -18.28 0.73 35.79
N LEU A 314 -18.92 1.77 35.28
CA LEU A 314 -18.27 2.92 34.67
C LEU A 314 -17.49 3.77 35.68
N ALA A 315 -17.98 3.95 36.91
CA ALA A 315 -17.25 4.64 37.98
C ALA A 315 -16.02 3.85 38.45
N ILE A 316 -16.08 2.52 38.42
CA ILE A 316 -14.91 1.65 38.65
C ILE A 316 -13.98 1.73 37.44
N GLY A 317 -14.53 1.65 36.23
CA GLY A 317 -13.84 1.73 34.94
C GLY A 317 -13.09 3.02 34.71
N GLY A 318 -13.67 4.16 35.05
CA GLY A 318 -12.98 5.45 35.05
C GLY A 318 -11.77 5.43 35.96
N ARG A 319 -11.89 4.87 37.18
CA ARG A 319 -10.76 4.80 38.14
C ARG A 319 -9.66 3.82 37.69
N VAL A 320 -10.06 2.62 37.26
CA VAL A 320 -9.14 1.57 36.81
C VAL A 320 -8.51 1.98 35.48
N GLY A 321 -9.32 2.44 34.54
CA GLY A 321 -8.92 2.96 33.23
C GLY A 321 -7.93 4.10 33.34
N VAL A 322 -8.22 5.15 34.14
CA VAL A 322 -7.24 6.24 34.41
C VAL A 322 -5.93 5.65 34.94
N ARG A 323 -5.98 4.77 35.95
CA ARG A 323 -4.77 4.15 36.52
C ARG A 323 -3.97 3.34 35.49
N LEU A 324 -4.65 2.62 34.61
CA LEU A 324 -4.00 1.80 33.60
C LEU A 324 -3.44 2.66 32.45
N VAL A 325 -4.22 3.57 31.85
CA VAL A 325 -3.76 4.48 30.78
C VAL A 325 -2.49 5.23 31.23
N MET A 326 -2.53 5.82 32.43
CA MET A 326 -1.43 6.67 32.91
C MET A 326 -0.18 5.88 33.27
N ARG A 327 -0.33 4.61 33.63
CA ARG A 327 0.82 3.74 33.91
C ARG A 327 1.45 3.25 32.61
N ASP A 328 0.61 2.73 31.72
CA ASP A 328 0.98 2.17 30.42
C ASP A 328 -0.33 1.89 29.63
N PRO A 329 -0.61 2.64 28.54
CA PRO A 329 -1.78 2.44 27.70
C PRO A 329 -1.99 1.00 27.23
N ALA A 330 -0.91 0.22 27.05
CA ALA A 330 -0.98 -1.18 26.66
C ALA A 330 -1.69 -2.08 27.70
N LEU A 331 -1.67 -1.70 28.99
CA LEU A 331 -2.28 -2.49 30.05
C LEU A 331 -3.80 -2.62 29.90
N ILE A 332 -4.47 -1.61 29.33
CA ILE A 332 -5.92 -1.66 29.08
C ILE A 332 -6.25 -2.74 28.06
N PHE A 333 -5.46 -2.80 26.99
CA PHE A 333 -5.61 -3.82 25.95
C PHE A 333 -5.24 -5.21 26.47
N ARG A 334 -4.24 -5.35 27.34
CA ARG A 334 -3.96 -6.64 28.01
C ARG A 334 -5.10 -7.09 28.91
N PHE A 335 -5.76 -6.14 29.58
CA PHE A 335 -6.88 -6.42 30.47
C PHE A 335 -8.17 -6.74 29.70
N LEU A 336 -8.36 -6.20 28.48
CA LEU A 336 -9.48 -6.53 27.58
C LEU A 336 -9.62 -8.03 27.34
N ARG A 337 -8.51 -8.78 27.25
CA ARG A 337 -8.55 -10.24 27.13
C ARG A 337 -9.26 -10.90 28.32
N LYS A 338 -8.91 -10.52 29.56
CA LYS A 338 -9.56 -11.08 30.76
C LYS A 338 -11.04 -10.70 30.80
N VAL A 339 -11.36 -9.44 30.48
CA VAL A 339 -12.75 -8.98 30.43
C VAL A 339 -13.53 -9.70 29.36
N ALA A 340 -12.96 -10.00 28.20
CA ALA A 340 -13.65 -10.76 27.16
C ALA A 340 -14.05 -12.17 27.63
N PHE A 341 -13.17 -12.89 28.33
CA PHE A 341 -13.52 -14.19 28.92
C PHE A 341 -14.58 -14.07 30.01
N VAL A 342 -14.48 -13.08 30.90
CA VAL A 342 -15.46 -12.86 31.97
C VAL A 342 -16.82 -12.45 31.40
N SER A 343 -16.85 -11.52 30.44
CA SER A 343 -18.05 -11.13 29.71
C SER A 343 -18.65 -12.30 28.94
N GLY A 344 -17.80 -13.16 28.34
CA GLY A 344 -18.27 -14.39 27.71
C GLY A 344 -18.96 -15.33 28.70
N ALA A 345 -18.40 -15.52 29.90
CA ALA A 345 -19.03 -16.31 30.95
C ALA A 345 -20.37 -15.71 31.40
N TRP A 346 -20.45 -14.38 31.56
CA TRP A 346 -21.71 -13.70 31.86
C TRP A 346 -22.74 -13.82 30.74
N ALA A 347 -22.32 -13.71 29.47
CA ALA A 347 -23.20 -13.90 28.31
C ALA A 347 -23.75 -15.33 28.23
N ALA A 348 -22.92 -16.34 28.51
CA ALA A 348 -23.36 -17.74 28.60
C ALA A 348 -24.34 -17.95 29.75
N LEU A 349 -24.06 -17.39 30.94
CA LEU A 349 -24.97 -17.45 32.09
C LEU A 349 -26.30 -16.75 31.81
N PHE A 350 -26.28 -15.61 31.10
CA PHE A 350 -27.48 -14.92 30.66
C PHE A 350 -28.30 -15.81 29.74
N ALA A 351 -27.67 -16.38 28.71
CA ALA A 351 -28.34 -17.23 27.72
C ALA A 351 -28.97 -18.49 28.36
N TRP A 352 -28.31 -19.07 29.36
CA TRP A 352 -28.76 -20.30 30.03
C TRP A 352 -29.42 -20.08 31.40
N SER A 353 -29.79 -18.84 31.71
CA SER A 353 -30.37 -18.49 33.00
C SER A 353 -31.67 -19.30 33.28
N PRO A 354 -31.83 -19.86 34.48
CA PRO A 354 -33.01 -20.66 34.84
C PRO A 354 -34.21 -19.78 35.23
N ASN A 355 -33.97 -18.53 35.63
CA ASN A 355 -34.98 -17.57 36.03
C ASN A 355 -34.52 -16.13 35.76
N ILE A 356 -35.48 -15.22 35.76
CA ILE A 356 -35.27 -13.80 35.47
C ILE A 356 -34.26 -13.13 36.41
N VAL A 357 -34.21 -13.51 37.69
CA VAL A 357 -33.28 -12.93 38.66
C VAL A 357 -31.84 -13.23 38.26
N VAL A 358 -31.55 -14.48 37.88
CA VAL A 358 -30.24 -14.87 37.35
C VAL A 358 -29.96 -14.17 36.02
N THR A 359 -30.96 -13.99 35.15
CA THR A 359 -30.80 -13.23 33.90
C THR A 359 -30.39 -11.78 34.17
N ILE A 360 -31.06 -11.10 35.11
CA ILE A 360 -30.76 -9.72 35.49
C ILE A 360 -29.36 -9.61 36.08
N ILE A 361 -28.99 -10.52 37.00
CA ILE A 361 -27.64 -10.57 37.59
C ILE A 361 -26.59 -10.78 36.50
N ALA A 362 -26.83 -11.70 35.58
CA ALA A 362 -25.92 -11.98 34.49
C ALA A 362 -25.78 -10.79 33.54
N ASN A 363 -26.88 -10.08 33.26
CA ASN A 363 -26.86 -8.87 32.44
C ASN A 363 -26.07 -7.75 33.11
N ILE A 364 -26.30 -7.52 34.41
CA ILE A 364 -25.54 -6.56 35.22
C ILE A 364 -24.05 -6.87 35.15
N GLY A 365 -23.67 -8.14 35.32
CA GLY A 365 -22.29 -8.59 35.22
C GLY A 365 -21.69 -8.31 33.85
N LEU A 366 -22.41 -8.64 32.78
CA LEU A 366 -22.00 -8.43 31.40
C LEU A 366 -21.83 -6.94 31.05
N THR A 367 -22.86 -6.12 31.26
CA THR A 367 -22.85 -4.69 30.90
C THR A 367 -21.84 -3.92 31.72
N SER A 368 -21.72 -4.22 33.02
CA SER A 368 -20.69 -3.62 33.89
C SER A 368 -19.28 -3.97 33.43
N CYS A 369 -19.02 -5.23 33.05
CA CYS A 369 -17.71 -5.65 32.55
C CYS A 369 -17.32 -4.91 31.26
N LEU A 370 -18.26 -4.77 30.31
CA LEU A 370 -18.02 -4.06 29.06
C LEU A 370 -17.85 -2.54 29.27
N ALA A 371 -18.62 -1.95 30.17
CA ALA A 371 -18.56 -0.51 30.46
C ALA A 371 -17.24 -0.06 31.11
N ILE A 372 -16.55 -0.95 31.83
CA ILE A 372 -15.31 -0.63 32.54
C ILE A 372 -14.19 -0.15 31.59
N LEU A 373 -14.13 -0.65 30.36
CA LEU A 373 -12.93 -0.52 29.50
C LEU A 373 -13.05 0.48 28.37
N LEU A 374 -14.25 0.72 27.88
CA LEU A 374 -14.46 1.55 26.71
C LEU A 374 -13.89 2.99 26.87
N PRO A 375 -14.04 3.69 28.02
CA PRO A 375 -13.42 5.01 28.20
C PRO A 375 -11.89 4.96 28.15
N GLY A 376 -11.29 3.90 28.69
CA GLY A 376 -9.85 3.68 28.66
C GLY A 376 -9.32 3.45 27.25
N VAL A 377 -10.05 2.66 26.44
CA VAL A 377 -9.72 2.43 25.03
C VAL A 377 -9.81 3.73 24.24
N LEU A 378 -10.90 4.48 24.36
CA LEU A 378 -11.07 5.77 23.66
C LEU A 378 -10.02 6.79 24.07
N SER A 379 -9.67 6.82 25.36
CA SER A 379 -8.58 7.67 25.86
C SER A 379 -7.24 7.27 25.25
N ALA A 380 -6.90 5.98 25.20
CA ALA A 380 -5.65 5.53 24.58
C ALA A 380 -5.62 5.86 23.08
N LEU A 381 -6.74 5.68 22.37
CA LEU A 381 -6.89 6.05 20.96
C LEU A 381 -6.73 7.55 20.73
N SER A 382 -7.25 8.39 21.63
CA SER A 382 -7.07 9.86 21.51
C SER A 382 -5.62 10.31 21.57
N LEU A 383 -4.72 9.47 22.10
CA LEU A 383 -3.27 9.72 22.15
C LEU A 383 -2.53 9.15 20.93
N ALA A 384 -3.08 8.11 20.32
CA ALA A 384 -2.52 7.43 19.16
C ALA A 384 -3.04 7.98 17.82
N ILE A 385 -4.10 8.81 17.83
CA ILE A 385 -4.65 9.45 16.64
C ILE A 385 -4.26 10.93 16.63
N PRO A 386 -3.59 11.44 15.59
CA PRO A 386 -3.20 12.85 15.50
C PRO A 386 -4.42 13.77 15.36
N ALA A 387 -4.29 15.01 15.86
CA ALA A 387 -5.40 15.96 15.96
C ALA A 387 -6.08 16.28 14.63
N ARG A 388 -5.31 16.40 13.54
CA ARG A 388 -5.77 16.68 12.17
C ARG A 388 -6.63 15.59 11.53
N ALA A 389 -6.53 14.35 12.01
CA ALA A 389 -7.27 13.19 11.47
C ALA A 389 -8.12 12.51 12.55
N ARG A 390 -8.41 13.22 13.66
CA ARG A 390 -9.00 12.62 14.85
C ARG A 390 -10.42 12.14 14.64
N SER A 391 -11.24 12.92 13.94
CA SER A 391 -12.63 12.52 13.67
C SER A 391 -12.65 11.30 12.74
N VAL A 392 -11.85 11.32 11.68
CA VAL A 392 -11.69 10.18 10.76
C VAL A 392 -11.21 8.94 11.52
N GLY A 393 -10.18 9.07 12.37
CA GLY A 393 -9.65 7.95 13.13
C GLY A 393 -10.64 7.27 14.08
N PHE A 394 -11.54 8.05 14.70
CA PHE A 394 -12.62 7.48 15.53
C PHE A 394 -13.75 6.85 14.69
N SER A 395 -13.99 7.34 13.47
CA SER A 395 -15.12 6.89 12.65
C SER A 395 -14.84 5.70 11.74
N VAL A 396 -13.61 5.47 11.28
CA VAL A 396 -13.32 4.38 10.32
C VAL A 396 -13.74 3.01 10.89
N ALA A 397 -13.65 2.81 12.20
CA ALA A 397 -14.09 1.58 12.87
C ALA A 397 -15.55 1.20 12.57
N SER A 398 -16.42 2.17 12.31
CA SER A 398 -17.84 1.93 11.99
C SER A 398 -18.06 1.16 10.70
N TYR A 399 -17.20 1.35 9.70
CA TYR A 399 -17.29 0.62 8.42
C TYR A 399 -16.90 -0.85 8.60
N TRP A 400 -16.00 -1.12 9.54
CA TRP A 400 -15.63 -2.49 9.92
C TRP A 400 -16.70 -3.19 10.75
N ALA A 401 -17.71 -2.48 11.26
CA ALA A 401 -18.88 -3.12 11.86
C ALA A 401 -19.85 -3.68 10.81
N ILE A 402 -19.83 -3.17 9.58
CA ILE A 402 -20.77 -3.53 8.50
C ILE A 402 -20.69 -5.02 8.14
N PRO A 403 -19.50 -5.64 7.93
CA PRO A 403 -19.43 -7.09 7.71
C PRO A 403 -20.03 -7.88 8.87
N GLY A 404 -19.85 -7.39 10.10
CA GLY A 404 -20.47 -7.99 11.28
C GLY A 404 -22.01 -7.94 11.24
N LEU A 405 -22.60 -6.82 10.85
CA LEU A 405 -24.06 -6.69 10.72
C LEU A 405 -24.67 -7.75 9.79
N ALA A 406 -23.96 -8.18 8.74
CA ALA A 406 -24.43 -9.23 7.83
C ALA A 406 -24.61 -10.60 8.51
N PHE A 407 -23.95 -10.86 9.65
CA PHE A 407 -24.10 -12.10 10.42
C PHE A 407 -25.24 -12.06 11.44
N VAL A 408 -25.79 -10.89 11.77
CA VAL A 408 -26.91 -10.77 12.73
C VAL A 408 -28.16 -11.52 12.26
N PRO A 409 -28.59 -11.46 10.98
CA PRO A 409 -29.70 -12.26 10.48
C PRO A 409 -29.47 -13.78 10.60
N LEU A 410 -28.23 -14.25 10.45
CA LEU A 410 -27.89 -15.67 10.61
C LEU A 410 -28.07 -16.14 12.06
N ILE A 411 -27.72 -15.29 13.02
CA ILE A 411 -27.98 -15.53 14.44
C ILE A 411 -29.49 -15.57 14.73
N GLY A 412 -30.26 -14.67 14.11
CA GLY A 412 -31.72 -14.69 14.17
C GLY A 412 -32.31 -15.99 13.62
N TRP A 413 -31.85 -16.44 12.46
CA TRP A 413 -32.24 -17.72 11.87
C TRP A 413 -31.96 -18.90 12.81
N LEU A 414 -30.80 -18.91 13.48
CA LEU A 414 -30.48 -19.94 14.47
C LEU A 414 -31.42 -19.88 15.67
N SER A 415 -31.75 -18.68 16.15
CA SER A 415 -32.71 -18.46 17.23
C SER A 415 -34.10 -19.01 16.90
N ASP A 416 -34.56 -18.87 15.65
CA ASP A 416 -35.88 -19.34 15.22
C ASP A 416 -35.93 -20.85 14.98
N ASN A 417 -34.87 -21.45 14.44
CA ASN A 417 -34.87 -22.88 14.07
C ASN A 417 -34.40 -23.81 15.20
N VAL A 418 -33.46 -23.36 16.03
CA VAL A 418 -32.83 -24.19 17.08
C VAL A 418 -33.20 -23.71 18.48
N GLY A 419 -33.59 -22.43 18.61
CA GLY A 419 -34.06 -21.83 19.84
C GLY A 419 -33.21 -20.65 20.30
N ILE A 420 -33.86 -19.68 20.93
CA ILE A 420 -33.26 -18.40 21.30
C ILE A 420 -32.03 -18.51 22.19
N ARG A 421 -32.02 -19.47 23.13
CA ARG A 421 -30.87 -19.70 24.02
C ARG A 421 -29.61 -20.12 23.26
N TRP A 422 -29.77 -20.91 22.20
CA TRP A 422 -28.67 -21.32 21.32
C TRP A 422 -28.18 -20.16 20.45
N GLY A 423 -29.10 -19.35 19.93
CA GLY A 423 -28.76 -18.10 19.23
C GLY A 423 -27.87 -17.18 20.09
N MET A 424 -28.20 -17.04 21.37
CA MET A 424 -27.39 -16.24 22.32
C MET A 424 -26.06 -16.92 22.69
N LEU A 425 -26.04 -18.25 22.83
CA LEU A 425 -24.82 -18.98 23.22
C LEU A 425 -23.74 -18.90 22.14
N VAL A 426 -24.12 -18.93 20.85
CA VAL A 426 -23.18 -18.78 19.72
C VAL A 426 -22.48 -17.42 19.69
N ILE A 427 -23.10 -16.37 20.22
CA ILE A 427 -22.47 -15.04 20.34
C ILE A 427 -21.28 -15.06 21.31
N THR A 428 -21.33 -15.90 22.35
CA THR A 428 -20.32 -15.93 23.41
C THR A 428 -18.89 -16.17 22.89
N PRO A 429 -18.60 -17.22 22.11
CA PRO A 429 -17.27 -17.42 21.55
C PRO A 429 -16.86 -16.31 20.57
N ILE A 430 -17.80 -15.71 19.83
CA ILE A 430 -17.53 -14.58 18.91
C ILE A 430 -17.05 -13.36 19.71
N LEU A 431 -17.68 -13.07 20.86
CA LEU A 431 -17.28 -12.00 21.76
C LEU A 431 -15.87 -12.21 22.30
N VAL A 432 -15.54 -13.44 22.69
CA VAL A 432 -14.21 -13.81 23.19
C VAL A 432 -13.16 -13.64 22.09
N VAL A 433 -13.44 -14.08 20.86
CA VAL A 433 -12.54 -13.89 19.70
C VAL A 433 -12.28 -12.41 19.46
N GLY A 434 -13.34 -11.58 19.36
CA GLY A 434 -13.19 -10.13 19.18
C GLY A 434 -12.38 -9.49 20.32
N GLY A 435 -12.61 -9.92 21.56
CA GLY A 435 -11.88 -9.47 22.75
C GLY A 435 -10.40 -9.87 22.79
N VAL A 436 -10.06 -11.06 22.28
CA VAL A 436 -8.67 -11.52 22.13
C VAL A 436 -7.98 -10.75 21.01
N MET A 437 -8.64 -10.57 19.86
CA MET A 437 -8.11 -9.79 18.74
C MET A 437 -7.77 -8.36 19.14
N ILE A 438 -8.71 -7.66 19.81
CA ILE A 438 -8.46 -6.29 20.28
C ILE A 438 -7.36 -6.23 21.35
N SER A 439 -7.15 -7.30 22.12
CA SER A 439 -6.06 -7.35 23.12
C SER A 439 -4.67 -7.35 22.50
N SER A 440 -4.54 -7.74 21.22
CA SER A 440 -3.28 -7.69 20.48
C SER A 440 -2.72 -6.26 20.34
N VAL A 441 -3.56 -5.23 20.40
CA VAL A 441 -3.18 -3.81 20.35
C VAL A 441 -2.16 -3.44 21.44
N ALA A 442 -2.12 -4.19 22.53
CA ALA A 442 -1.15 -4.01 23.60
C ALA A 442 0.32 -4.11 23.13
N THR A 443 0.61 -4.70 21.96
CA THR A 443 1.98 -4.81 21.45
C THR A 443 2.40 -3.59 20.61
N SER A 444 1.47 -2.79 20.11
CA SER A 444 1.73 -1.68 19.17
C SER A 444 1.43 -0.30 19.73
N ILE A 445 0.41 -0.16 20.61
CA ILE A 445 -0.15 1.15 21.00
C ILE A 445 0.87 2.15 21.56
N ASN A 446 1.85 1.70 22.34
CA ASN A 446 2.84 2.61 22.91
C ASN A 446 3.78 3.18 21.83
N ARG A 447 4.07 2.38 20.80
CA ARG A 447 4.90 2.81 19.67
C ARG A 447 4.14 3.82 18.81
N ASP A 448 2.88 3.53 18.50
CA ASP A 448 2.02 4.43 17.73
C ASP A 448 1.80 5.78 18.45
N ILE A 449 1.61 5.76 19.78
CA ILE A 449 1.54 6.99 20.59
C ILE A 449 2.86 7.74 20.53
N ALA A 450 4.01 7.06 20.65
CA ALA A 450 5.31 7.73 20.60
C ALA A 450 5.54 8.40 19.24
N ASP A 451 5.17 7.73 18.15
CA ASP A 451 5.33 8.22 16.78
C ASP A 451 4.50 9.48 16.50
N VAL A 452 3.20 9.48 16.85
CA VAL A 452 2.32 10.65 16.70
C VAL A 452 2.85 11.85 17.48
N TRP A 453 3.50 11.61 18.62
CA TRP A 453 4.04 12.69 19.44
C TRP A 453 5.37 13.20 18.88
N ASN A 454 6.24 12.31 18.43
CA ASN A 454 7.50 12.67 17.81
C ASN A 454 7.27 13.49 16.54
N SER A 455 6.33 13.07 15.68
CA SER A 455 5.96 13.83 14.48
C SER A 455 5.38 15.21 14.80
N SER A 456 4.51 15.32 15.81
CA SER A 456 3.97 16.60 16.27
C SER A 456 5.06 17.54 16.82
N ALA A 457 6.03 17.02 17.57
CA ALA A 457 7.16 17.79 18.09
C ALA A 457 8.16 18.19 16.99
N ALA A 458 8.48 17.29 16.06
CA ALA A 458 9.33 17.58 14.89
C ALA A 458 8.78 18.75 14.08
N ARG A 459 7.47 18.76 13.85
CA ARG A 459 6.79 19.86 13.15
C ARG A 459 6.83 21.17 13.93
N SER A 460 6.56 21.13 15.23
CA SER A 460 6.53 22.34 16.07
C SER A 460 7.90 23.02 16.08
N ARG A 461 8.97 22.24 16.22
CA ARG A 461 10.36 22.72 16.07
C ARG A 461 10.60 23.38 14.71
N ALA A 462 10.24 22.70 13.61
CA ALA A 462 10.42 23.24 12.26
C ALA A 462 9.65 24.55 12.01
N LEU A 463 8.42 24.68 12.55
CA LEU A 463 7.63 25.91 12.44
C LEU A 463 8.24 27.09 13.21
N ILE A 464 8.80 26.83 14.39
CA ILE A 464 9.48 27.85 15.19
C ILE A 464 10.75 28.31 14.49
N GLU A 465 11.61 27.38 14.07
CA GLU A 465 12.86 27.68 13.36
C GLU A 465 12.59 28.56 12.13
N ARG A 466 11.57 28.22 11.34
CA ARG A 466 11.16 28.97 10.15
C ARG A 466 10.70 30.40 10.48
N ARG A 467 9.95 30.61 11.56
CA ARG A 467 9.53 31.96 12.01
C ARG A 467 10.68 32.79 12.56
N GLU A 468 11.67 32.14 13.16
CA GLU A 468 12.90 32.77 13.65
C GLU A 468 13.94 33.03 12.54
N GLY A 469 13.59 32.76 11.27
CA GLY A 469 14.46 32.96 10.12
C GLY A 469 15.57 31.92 9.98
N ARG A 470 15.51 30.82 10.75
CA ARG A 470 16.43 29.68 10.63
C ARG A 470 15.83 28.67 9.64
N SER A 471 16.44 28.61 8.46
CA SER A 471 15.78 28.36 7.17
C SER A 471 15.76 26.90 6.71
N LYS A 472 15.42 25.93 7.57
CA LYS A 472 15.24 24.55 7.06
C LYS A 472 13.97 24.46 6.22
N LEU A 473 14.14 24.19 4.92
CA LEU A 473 13.02 23.93 4.01
C LEU A 473 12.47 22.52 4.20
N LEU A 474 13.36 21.53 4.39
CA LEU A 474 12.99 20.13 4.63
C LEU A 474 13.59 19.65 5.95
N VAL A 475 12.78 18.97 6.76
CA VAL A 475 13.21 18.24 7.96
C VAL A 475 12.65 16.83 7.87
N VAL A 476 13.55 15.85 7.87
CA VAL A 476 13.22 14.43 8.02
C VAL A 476 13.65 14.01 9.42
N ASP A 477 12.74 13.46 10.21
CA ASP A 477 12.97 13.12 11.62
C ASP A 477 12.56 11.67 11.88
N HIS A 478 13.52 10.83 12.25
CA HIS A 478 13.35 9.44 12.68
C HIS A 478 12.53 8.59 11.68
N LEU A 479 12.75 8.79 10.38
CA LEU A 479 11.94 8.22 9.31
C LEU A 479 12.23 6.72 9.12
N ASN A 480 11.18 5.92 9.15
CA ASN A 480 11.23 4.47 8.92
C ASN A 480 10.28 4.10 7.78
N VAL A 481 10.74 3.26 6.85
CA VAL A 481 9.97 2.84 5.67
C VAL A 481 10.23 1.38 5.39
N SER A 482 9.16 0.64 5.21
CA SER A 482 9.17 -0.78 4.85
C SER A 482 8.37 -1.02 3.57
N TYR A 483 8.81 -2.00 2.78
CA TYR A 483 7.99 -2.62 1.75
C TYR A 483 7.58 -4.00 2.23
N ASP A 484 6.27 -4.22 2.32
CA ASP A 484 5.69 -5.44 2.90
C ASP A 484 6.26 -5.75 4.30
N ASN A 485 7.02 -6.85 4.43
CA ASN A 485 7.62 -7.29 5.69
C ASN A 485 9.13 -6.94 5.78
N VAL A 486 9.67 -6.17 4.85
CA VAL A 486 11.10 -5.82 4.79
C VAL A 486 11.27 -4.32 5.00
N GLN A 487 11.88 -3.96 6.13
CA GLN A 487 12.25 -2.58 6.44
C GLN A 487 13.49 -2.17 5.62
N ILE A 488 13.42 -0.99 5.00
CA ILE A 488 14.50 -0.44 4.16
C ILE A 488 15.15 0.77 4.81
N LEU A 489 14.37 1.65 5.44
CA LEU A 489 14.89 2.84 6.14
C LEU A 489 14.78 2.62 7.65
N PHE A 490 15.86 2.94 8.35
CA PHE A 490 15.99 2.79 9.80
C PHE A 490 16.34 4.14 10.40
N ASP A 491 15.36 4.75 11.07
CA ASP A 491 15.54 5.96 11.89
C ASP A 491 16.24 7.15 11.19
N VAL A 492 15.95 7.37 9.90
CA VAL A 492 16.65 8.38 9.09
C VAL A 492 16.27 9.79 9.55
N SER A 493 17.28 10.59 9.92
CA SER A 493 17.09 11.99 10.35
C SER A 493 18.08 12.94 9.67
N PHE A 494 17.58 13.97 8.98
CA PHE A 494 18.40 15.06 8.42
C PHE A 494 17.55 16.29 8.08
N GLY A 495 18.19 17.42 7.79
CA GLY A 495 17.50 18.61 7.32
C GLY A 495 18.25 19.28 6.18
N VAL A 496 17.52 20.07 5.39
CA VAL A 496 18.04 20.80 4.23
C VAL A 496 17.59 22.25 4.34
N ASP A 497 18.55 23.17 4.26
CA ASP A 497 18.28 24.60 4.28
C ASP A 497 17.74 25.10 2.93
N GLU A 498 16.96 26.17 2.96
CA GLU A 498 16.34 26.77 1.78
C GLU A 498 17.39 27.37 0.84
N GLY A 499 17.40 26.89 -0.41
CA GLY A 499 18.36 27.28 -1.45
C GLY A 499 19.61 26.41 -1.53
N ASP A 500 19.82 25.50 -0.57
CA ASP A 500 21.00 24.64 -0.54
C ASP A 500 20.96 23.53 -1.58
N VAL A 501 22.14 23.14 -2.07
CA VAL A 501 22.36 21.91 -2.83
C VAL A 501 23.05 20.91 -1.92
N VAL A 502 22.35 19.81 -1.61
CA VAL A 502 22.86 18.75 -0.75
C VAL A 502 23.02 17.44 -1.52
N ALA A 503 24.10 16.71 -1.26
CA ALA A 503 24.35 15.41 -1.86
C ALA A 503 23.94 14.28 -0.91
N LEU A 504 23.14 13.32 -1.39
CA LEU A 504 22.89 12.06 -0.70
C LEU A 504 23.68 10.93 -1.38
N LEU A 505 24.74 10.50 -0.70
CA LEU A 505 25.68 9.49 -1.17
C LEU A 505 25.45 8.16 -0.46
N GLY A 506 25.86 7.05 -1.08
CA GLY A 506 25.77 5.74 -0.46
C GLY A 506 25.87 4.60 -1.47
N THR A 507 26.05 3.37 -0.98
CA THR A 507 26.13 2.17 -1.82
C THR A 507 24.80 1.84 -2.52
N ASN A 508 24.85 0.94 -3.51
CA ASN A 508 23.63 0.38 -4.09
C ASN A 508 22.87 -0.40 -3.01
N GLY A 509 21.55 -0.23 -2.97
CA GLY A 509 20.71 -0.81 -1.92
C GLY A 509 20.78 -0.10 -0.56
N ALA A 510 21.46 1.05 -0.45
CA ALA A 510 21.52 1.80 0.80
C ALA A 510 20.19 2.44 1.25
N GLY A 511 19.18 2.50 0.38
CA GLY A 511 17.86 3.10 0.67
C GLY A 511 17.64 4.52 0.14
N LYS A 512 18.58 5.08 -0.64
CA LYS A 512 18.51 6.46 -1.18
C LYS A 512 17.23 6.76 -1.98
N SER A 513 16.93 5.95 -3.00
CA SER A 513 15.71 6.12 -3.79
C SER A 513 14.43 5.89 -2.96
N THR A 514 14.49 5.03 -1.93
CA THR A 514 13.38 4.82 -0.99
C THR A 514 13.13 6.06 -0.15
N LEU A 515 14.18 6.74 0.31
CA LEU A 515 14.08 8.00 1.03
C LEU A 515 13.44 9.10 0.17
N LEU A 516 13.87 9.24 -1.08
CA LEU A 516 13.25 10.20 -2.01
C LEU A 516 11.77 9.88 -2.26
N LYS A 517 11.43 8.60 -2.47
CA LYS A 517 10.04 8.13 -2.62
C LYS A 517 9.21 8.41 -1.37
N ALA A 518 9.81 8.35 -0.18
CA ALA A 518 9.13 8.65 1.07
C ALA A 518 8.85 10.16 1.21
N ILE A 519 9.82 11.01 0.85
CA ILE A 519 9.66 12.47 0.86
C ILE A 519 8.60 12.92 -0.17
N SER A 520 8.53 12.28 -1.35
CA SER A 520 7.51 12.56 -2.36
C SER A 520 6.16 11.86 -2.13
N GLY A 521 6.04 11.07 -1.06
CA GLY A 521 4.82 10.33 -0.68
C GLY A 521 4.44 9.17 -1.60
N ILE A 522 5.35 8.75 -2.49
CA ILE A 522 5.22 7.55 -3.34
C ILE A 522 5.34 6.28 -2.48
N ALA A 523 6.29 6.29 -1.53
CA ALA A 523 6.37 5.30 -0.48
C ALA A 523 5.81 5.91 0.82
N GLU A 524 4.96 5.19 1.53
CA GLU A 524 4.39 5.70 2.78
C GLU A 524 5.27 5.32 3.96
N ALA A 525 5.67 6.32 4.76
CA ALA A 525 6.39 6.11 6.01
C ALA A 525 5.61 5.24 6.99
N ASP A 526 6.31 4.38 7.72
CA ASP A 526 5.74 3.61 8.82
C ASP A 526 5.80 4.39 10.13
N TYR A 527 6.91 5.10 10.35
CA TYR A 527 7.16 5.96 11.51
C TYR A 527 8.04 7.14 11.10
N GLY A 528 8.08 8.15 11.97
CA GLY A 528 8.83 9.39 11.78
C GLY A 528 8.03 10.47 11.10
N ALA A 529 8.71 11.56 10.73
CA ALA A 529 8.07 12.70 10.11
C ALA A 529 8.89 13.29 8.96
N VAL A 530 8.18 13.80 7.95
CA VAL A 530 8.71 14.63 6.87
C VAL A 530 7.99 15.97 6.93
N ILE A 531 8.71 17.01 7.35
CA ILE A 531 8.23 18.38 7.43
C ILE A 531 8.83 19.19 6.29
N PHE A 532 7.98 19.78 5.47
CA PHE A 532 8.35 20.57 4.32
C PHE A 532 7.71 21.95 4.40
N ASP A 533 8.50 23.02 4.37
CA ASP A 533 8.02 24.40 4.47
C ASP A 533 7.11 24.61 5.72
N GLY A 534 7.49 24.00 6.85
CA GLY A 534 6.72 24.01 8.10
C GLY A 534 5.43 23.16 8.11
N ARG A 535 5.09 22.50 7.00
CA ARG A 535 3.96 21.57 6.88
C ARG A 535 4.42 20.13 7.01
N ASP A 536 3.75 19.34 7.84
CA ASP A 536 3.95 17.89 7.84
C ASP A 536 3.29 17.27 6.60
N ILE A 537 4.12 16.67 5.74
CA ILE A 537 3.73 16.02 4.49
C ILE A 537 3.88 14.48 4.54
N THR A 538 4.22 13.91 5.70
CA THR A 538 4.57 12.48 5.88
C THR A 538 3.59 11.51 5.24
N HIS A 539 2.29 11.81 5.33
CA HIS A 539 1.22 10.99 4.78
C HIS A 539 0.42 11.70 3.69
N ALA A 540 0.87 12.87 3.23
CA ALA A 540 0.20 13.57 2.14
C ALA A 540 0.31 12.74 0.84
N PRO A 541 -0.73 12.70 -0.01
CA PRO A 541 -0.66 12.08 -1.32
C PRO A 541 0.39 12.73 -2.25
N PRO A 542 1.07 11.98 -3.15
CA PRO A 542 2.10 12.54 -4.03
C PRO A 542 1.64 13.74 -4.86
N HIS A 543 0.39 13.68 -5.32
CA HIS A 543 -0.18 14.76 -6.12
C HIS A 543 -0.40 16.05 -5.30
N GLU A 544 -0.59 15.95 -3.98
CA GLU A 544 -0.66 17.11 -3.08
C GLU A 544 0.75 17.60 -2.72
N ILE A 545 1.68 16.68 -2.46
CA ILE A 545 3.09 17.00 -2.20
C ILE A 545 3.70 17.78 -3.38
N ALA A 546 3.40 17.37 -4.62
CA ALA A 546 3.79 18.11 -5.81
C ALA A 546 3.22 19.54 -5.83
N THR A 547 1.98 19.75 -5.39
CA THR A 547 1.38 21.10 -5.30
C THR A 547 2.01 21.98 -4.21
N PHE A 548 2.65 21.38 -3.20
CA PHE A 548 3.42 22.13 -2.21
C PHE A 548 4.79 22.59 -2.76
N GLY A 549 5.24 22.01 -3.88
CA GLY A 549 6.47 22.41 -4.57
C GLY A 549 7.62 21.41 -4.42
N VAL A 550 7.33 20.14 -4.11
CA VAL A 550 8.34 19.06 -4.12
C VAL A 550 8.31 18.36 -5.47
N GLY A 551 9.39 18.50 -6.25
CA GLY A 551 9.63 17.79 -7.51
C GLY A 551 10.58 16.62 -7.31
N GLN A 552 10.36 15.53 -8.03
CA GLN A 552 11.26 14.37 -8.05
C GLN A 552 11.55 13.96 -9.49
N MET A 553 12.83 13.92 -9.82
CA MET A 553 13.37 13.38 -11.06
C MET A 553 13.90 11.97 -10.79
N PRO A 554 13.21 10.89 -11.23
CA PRO A 554 13.67 9.52 -11.02
C PRO A 554 14.83 9.17 -11.96
N GLY A 555 15.74 8.31 -11.48
CA GLY A 555 16.87 7.83 -12.28
C GLY A 555 16.43 6.92 -13.42
N GLY A 556 17.01 7.12 -14.61
CA GLY A 556 16.79 6.28 -15.80
C GLY A 556 15.39 6.31 -16.43
N HIS A 557 14.37 6.88 -15.76
CA HIS A 557 12.96 6.75 -16.13
C HIS A 557 12.17 8.07 -16.01
N GLY A 558 12.82 9.22 -16.27
CA GLY A 558 12.23 10.55 -16.11
C GLY A 558 11.33 11.04 -17.26
N VAL A 559 11.15 10.26 -18.33
CA VAL A 559 10.38 10.67 -19.53
C VAL A 559 9.41 9.58 -19.99
N PHE A 560 8.30 10.00 -20.58
CA PHE A 560 7.38 9.10 -21.28
C PHE A 560 7.91 8.84 -22.69
N ALA A 561 8.71 7.80 -22.85
CA ALA A 561 9.42 7.48 -24.11
C ALA A 561 8.53 7.43 -25.38
N PRO A 562 7.28 6.91 -25.33
CA PRO A 562 6.41 6.89 -26.52
C PRO A 562 5.85 8.26 -26.91
N LEU A 563 5.84 9.23 -25.99
CA LEU A 563 5.34 10.58 -26.25
C LEU A 563 6.45 11.44 -26.85
N THR A 564 6.06 12.41 -27.68
CA THR A 564 6.99 13.43 -28.20
C THR A 564 7.54 14.31 -27.07
N VAL A 565 8.63 15.03 -27.34
CA VAL A 565 9.18 16.04 -26.41
C VAL A 565 8.12 17.07 -26.03
N ALA A 566 7.35 17.57 -27.00
CA ALA A 566 6.27 18.53 -26.74
C ALA A 566 5.16 17.95 -25.85
N GLU A 567 4.77 16.70 -26.07
CA GLU A 567 3.76 16.02 -25.25
C GLU A 567 4.24 15.74 -23.83
N ASN A 568 5.52 15.37 -23.65
CA ASN A 568 6.14 15.23 -22.33
C ASN A 568 6.10 16.55 -21.53
N LEU A 569 6.48 17.67 -22.15
CA LEU A 569 6.44 18.99 -21.52
C LEU A 569 5.00 19.42 -21.18
N ARG A 570 4.03 19.16 -22.06
CA ARG A 570 2.61 19.41 -21.77
C ARG A 570 2.09 18.54 -20.61
N ALA A 571 2.47 17.27 -20.56
CA ALA A 571 2.08 16.36 -19.49
C ALA A 571 2.64 16.83 -18.13
N ALA A 572 3.88 17.34 -18.13
CA ALA A 572 4.50 17.90 -16.93
C ALA A 572 3.80 19.18 -16.43
N ALA A 573 3.12 19.93 -17.30
CA ALA A 573 2.38 21.14 -16.94
C ALA A 573 1.01 20.91 -16.28
N TRP A 574 0.71 19.68 -15.82
CA TRP A 574 -0.61 19.32 -15.27
C TRP A 574 -1.04 20.15 -14.03
N LEU A 575 -0.08 20.73 -13.29
CA LEU A 575 -0.33 21.66 -12.18
C LEU A 575 -0.96 22.97 -12.67
N HIS A 576 -0.53 23.45 -13.84
CA HIS A 576 -0.99 24.68 -14.47
C HIS A 576 -2.15 24.46 -15.46
N ARG A 577 -2.73 23.24 -15.52
CA ARG A 577 -3.73 22.84 -16.55
C ARG A 577 -4.94 23.75 -16.71
N ARG A 578 -5.26 24.56 -15.69
CA ARG A 578 -6.37 25.52 -15.70
C ARG A 578 -5.97 26.90 -16.24
N ASP A 579 -4.67 27.20 -16.31
CA ASP A 579 -4.11 28.45 -16.81
C ASP A 579 -3.20 28.18 -18.02
N ARG A 580 -3.76 28.41 -19.21
CA ARG A 580 -3.04 28.21 -20.48
C ARG A 580 -1.87 29.17 -20.66
N VAL A 581 -1.95 30.38 -20.11
CA VAL A 581 -0.90 31.39 -20.24
C VAL A 581 0.29 31.00 -19.36
N ALA A 582 0.03 30.66 -18.10
CA ALA A 582 1.06 30.16 -17.19
C ALA A 582 1.69 28.86 -17.70
N THR A 583 0.90 27.93 -18.23
CA THR A 583 1.40 26.69 -18.86
C THR A 583 2.37 26.98 -19.98
N ARG A 584 2.02 27.89 -20.91
CA ARG A 584 2.88 28.24 -22.04
C ARG A 584 4.16 28.92 -21.58
N ALA A 585 4.05 29.88 -20.66
CA ALA A 585 5.21 30.58 -20.10
C ALA A 585 6.19 29.61 -19.41
N ALA A 586 5.69 28.64 -18.63
CA ALA A 586 6.51 27.64 -17.96
C ALA A 586 7.23 26.70 -18.96
N ILE A 587 6.55 26.27 -20.02
CA ILE A 587 7.16 25.47 -21.09
C ILE A 587 8.22 26.29 -21.84
N ASP A 588 7.93 27.55 -22.19
CA ASP A 588 8.87 28.43 -22.87
C ASP A 588 10.13 28.68 -22.02
N GLN A 589 9.97 28.87 -20.70
CA GLN A 589 11.07 29.00 -19.75
C GLN A 589 11.90 27.70 -19.67
N ALA A 590 11.26 26.54 -19.63
CA ALA A 590 11.96 25.26 -19.65
C ALA A 590 12.74 25.05 -20.96
N LEU A 591 12.16 25.40 -22.11
CA LEU A 591 12.87 25.33 -23.40
C LEU A 591 14.03 26.32 -23.50
N ALA A 592 13.92 27.49 -22.88
CA ALA A 592 15.02 28.44 -22.78
C ALA A 592 16.18 27.89 -21.94
N ALA A 593 15.89 27.16 -20.86
CA ALA A 593 16.91 26.48 -20.05
C ALA A 593 17.55 25.27 -20.77
N PHE A 594 16.83 24.63 -21.69
CA PHE A 594 17.32 23.47 -22.47
C PHE A 594 17.16 23.67 -23.99
N PRO A 595 17.95 24.56 -24.62
CA PRO A 595 17.78 24.92 -26.04
C PRO A 595 17.87 23.72 -27.01
N SER A 596 18.61 22.68 -26.65
CA SER A 596 18.73 21.44 -27.44
C SER A 596 17.42 20.70 -27.62
N LEU A 597 16.43 20.90 -26.73
CA LEU A 597 15.11 20.28 -26.82
C LEU A 597 14.18 20.99 -27.81
N ALA A 598 14.37 22.31 -28.02
CA ALA A 598 13.52 23.10 -28.90
C ALA A 598 13.54 22.60 -30.36
N ASN A 599 14.68 22.06 -30.81
CA ASN A 599 14.84 21.49 -32.15
C ASN A 599 14.28 20.05 -32.28
N ARG A 600 13.75 19.48 -31.20
CA ARG A 600 13.30 18.07 -31.12
C ARG A 600 11.87 17.93 -30.62
N LEU A 601 11.07 19.01 -30.63
CA LEU A 601 9.71 19.02 -30.07
C LEU A 601 8.80 17.90 -30.60
N GLU A 602 8.89 17.61 -31.89
CA GLU A 602 8.08 16.58 -32.57
C GLU A 602 8.73 15.18 -32.53
N SER A 603 9.95 15.06 -32.02
CA SER A 603 10.62 13.76 -31.90
C SER A 603 10.06 13.00 -30.69
N PRO A 604 9.79 11.68 -30.81
CA PRO A 604 9.56 10.82 -29.66
C PRO A 604 10.69 10.96 -28.63
N ALA A 605 10.35 11.02 -27.34
CA ALA A 605 11.35 11.14 -26.27
C ALA A 605 12.28 9.91 -26.23
N GLY A 606 11.80 8.73 -26.67
CA GLY A 606 12.59 7.52 -26.80
C GLY A 606 13.75 7.61 -27.80
N ASP A 607 13.66 8.50 -28.81
CA ASP A 607 14.68 8.67 -29.85
C ASP A 607 15.80 9.65 -29.43
N LEU A 608 15.63 10.31 -28.29
CA LEU A 608 16.63 11.19 -27.72
C LEU A 608 17.82 10.39 -27.17
N SER A 609 19.02 10.95 -27.26
CA SER A 609 20.18 10.41 -26.54
C SER A 609 19.94 10.44 -25.03
N GLY A 610 20.59 9.55 -24.26
CA GLY A 610 20.41 9.50 -22.80
C GLY A 610 20.62 10.84 -22.10
N GLY A 611 21.59 11.64 -22.55
CA GLY A 611 21.80 13.01 -22.04
C GLY A 611 20.63 13.96 -22.34
N GLN A 612 20.06 13.88 -23.54
CA GLN A 612 18.89 14.67 -23.94
C GLN A 612 17.62 14.22 -23.20
N GLN A 613 17.47 12.92 -22.93
CA GLN A 613 16.38 12.40 -22.09
C GLN A 613 16.46 12.95 -20.67
N GLN A 614 17.66 13.02 -20.09
CA GLN A 614 17.87 13.62 -18.76
C GLN A 614 17.58 15.14 -18.76
N MET A 615 17.97 15.86 -19.82
CA MET A 615 17.59 17.27 -19.99
C MET A 615 16.07 17.44 -20.06
N LEU A 616 15.37 16.58 -20.80
CA LEU A 616 13.90 16.61 -20.89
C LEU A 616 13.25 16.31 -19.54
N ALA A 617 13.73 15.31 -18.81
CA ALA A 617 13.22 14.99 -17.47
C ALA A 617 13.41 16.14 -16.48
N LEU A 618 14.56 16.83 -16.54
CA LEU A 618 14.82 18.02 -15.72
C LEU A 618 13.90 19.18 -16.15
N ALA A 619 13.76 19.43 -17.46
CA ALA A 619 12.83 20.42 -18.01
C ALA A 619 11.39 20.21 -17.54
N MET A 620 10.92 18.94 -17.57
CA MET A 620 9.60 18.56 -17.07
C MET A 620 9.42 18.90 -15.59
N ASN A 621 10.43 18.67 -14.75
CA ASN A 621 10.37 19.02 -13.34
C ASN A 621 10.34 20.54 -13.10
N LEU A 622 11.12 21.32 -13.87
CA LEU A 622 11.18 22.78 -13.72
C LEU A 622 9.87 23.50 -14.11
N ILE A 623 9.05 22.91 -14.99
CA ILE A 623 7.72 23.45 -15.33
C ILE A 623 6.84 23.61 -14.07
N GLY A 624 7.02 22.73 -13.09
CA GLY A 624 6.30 22.80 -11.81
C GLY A 624 6.75 23.93 -10.88
N ALA A 625 7.83 24.66 -11.21
CA ALA A 625 8.50 25.64 -10.36
C ALA A 625 8.74 25.09 -8.92
N PRO A 626 9.47 23.97 -8.77
CA PRO A 626 9.65 23.33 -7.48
C PRO A 626 10.46 24.20 -6.52
N LYS A 627 10.05 24.24 -5.26
CA LYS A 627 10.84 24.77 -4.15
C LYS A 627 11.94 23.80 -3.72
N LEU A 628 11.63 22.50 -3.79
CA LEU A 628 12.57 21.40 -3.57
C LEU A 628 12.58 20.47 -4.78
N LEU A 629 13.74 20.30 -5.39
CA LEU A 629 13.97 19.36 -6.48
C LEU A 629 14.86 18.22 -6.01
N MET A 630 14.33 17.00 -6.02
CA MET A 630 15.09 15.78 -5.72
C MET A 630 15.48 15.08 -7.01
N ILE A 631 16.78 14.85 -7.21
CA ILE A 631 17.32 14.22 -8.42
C ILE A 631 17.92 12.87 -8.05
N ASP A 632 17.35 11.79 -8.57
CA ASP A 632 17.84 10.43 -8.35
C ASP A 632 18.78 10.01 -9.49
N GLU A 633 20.10 9.97 -9.23
CA GLU A 633 21.15 9.53 -10.16
C GLU A 633 21.24 10.35 -11.48
N LEU A 634 21.80 11.56 -11.38
CA LEU A 634 21.97 12.46 -12.53
C LEU A 634 22.98 11.92 -13.56
N SER A 635 24.09 11.33 -13.09
CA SER A 635 25.26 11.00 -13.93
C SER A 635 25.25 9.60 -14.55
N LEU A 636 24.29 8.73 -14.20
CA LEU A 636 24.31 7.32 -14.58
C LEU A 636 24.25 7.15 -16.11
N GLY A 637 25.24 6.43 -16.68
CA GLY A 637 25.26 6.06 -18.10
C GLY A 637 25.54 7.21 -19.08
N LEU A 638 25.92 8.40 -18.57
CA LEU A 638 26.20 9.58 -19.40
C LEU A 638 27.69 9.78 -19.68
N ALA A 639 28.00 10.39 -20.82
CA ALA A 639 29.36 10.82 -21.13
C ALA A 639 29.80 11.96 -20.19
N PRO A 640 31.10 12.05 -19.80
CA PRO A 640 31.58 13.05 -18.83
C PRO A 640 31.24 14.51 -19.19
N VAL A 641 31.31 14.86 -20.48
CA VAL A 641 30.97 16.21 -20.98
C VAL A 641 29.50 16.56 -20.72
N VAL A 642 28.61 15.58 -20.84
CA VAL A 642 27.17 15.76 -20.57
C VAL A 642 26.93 15.95 -19.08
N VAL A 643 27.63 15.21 -18.23
CA VAL A 643 27.56 15.37 -16.76
C VAL A 643 28.01 16.77 -16.35
N GLU A 644 29.10 17.28 -16.92
CA GLU A 644 29.58 18.65 -16.63
C GLU A 644 28.56 19.72 -17.05
N GLN A 645 27.92 19.54 -18.22
CA GLN A 645 26.88 20.44 -18.71
C GLN A 645 25.65 20.43 -17.79
N LEU A 646 25.15 19.25 -17.42
CA LEU A 646 24.02 19.11 -16.49
C LEU A 646 24.36 19.69 -15.11
N ALA A 647 25.59 19.51 -14.64
CA ALA A 647 26.02 20.06 -13.36
C ALA A 647 25.99 21.60 -13.33
N LYS A 648 26.37 22.27 -14.43
CA LYS A 648 26.26 23.73 -14.55
C LYS A 648 24.81 24.20 -14.46
N LEU A 649 23.89 23.47 -15.11
CA LEU A 649 22.46 23.79 -15.10
C LEU A 649 21.84 23.60 -13.72
N VAL A 650 22.18 22.50 -13.02
CA VAL A 650 21.70 22.25 -11.66
C VAL A 650 22.13 23.39 -10.71
N ARG A 651 23.38 23.86 -10.80
CA ARG A 651 23.83 25.02 -10.02
C ARG A 651 23.11 26.32 -10.38
N GLN A 652 22.78 26.52 -11.66
CA GLN A 652 22.02 27.69 -12.08
C GLN A 652 20.61 27.65 -11.47
N VAL A 653 19.92 26.51 -11.56
CA VAL A 653 18.59 26.31 -10.97
C VAL A 653 18.63 26.54 -9.45
N ALA A 654 19.68 26.07 -8.77
CA ALA A 654 19.86 26.35 -7.34
C ALA A 654 20.05 27.85 -7.06
N ALA A 655 20.87 28.54 -7.85
CA ALA A 655 21.10 29.99 -7.72
C ALA A 655 19.84 30.84 -7.99
N GLU A 656 18.87 30.31 -8.73
CA GLU A 656 17.55 30.92 -8.95
C GLU A 656 16.59 30.71 -7.77
N GLY A 657 17.00 29.95 -6.73
CA GLY A 657 16.28 29.81 -5.46
C GLY A 657 15.66 28.43 -5.20
N THR A 658 15.87 27.44 -6.08
CA THR A 658 15.39 26.07 -5.86
C THR A 658 16.35 25.29 -4.94
N THR A 659 15.82 24.67 -3.90
CA THR A 659 16.61 23.75 -3.04
C THR A 659 16.76 22.41 -3.74
N ILE A 660 17.95 21.79 -3.70
CA ILE A 660 18.22 20.56 -4.46
C ILE A 660 18.77 19.46 -3.56
N ILE A 661 18.15 18.28 -3.60
CA ILE A 661 18.72 17.04 -3.06
C ILE A 661 19.19 16.19 -4.23
N LEU A 662 20.49 16.03 -4.37
CA LEU A 662 21.12 15.24 -5.42
C LEU A 662 21.55 13.89 -4.87
N VAL A 663 20.89 12.82 -5.30
CA VAL A 663 21.34 11.45 -5.04
C VAL A 663 22.37 11.08 -6.10
N GLU A 664 23.57 10.74 -5.66
CA GLU A 664 24.66 10.37 -6.55
C GLU A 664 25.42 9.15 -6.05
N GLN A 665 26.01 8.42 -7.00
CA GLN A 665 26.99 7.38 -6.71
C GLN A 665 28.42 7.92 -6.86
N SER A 666 28.58 8.97 -7.67
CA SER A 666 29.88 9.58 -7.92
C SER A 666 30.18 10.67 -6.89
N VAL A 667 31.12 10.37 -5.99
CA VAL A 667 31.61 11.33 -4.99
C VAL A 667 32.18 12.59 -5.66
N ASN A 668 32.86 12.44 -6.81
CA ASN A 668 33.42 13.56 -7.55
C ASN A 668 32.32 14.50 -8.09
N VAL A 669 31.19 13.94 -8.54
CA VAL A 669 30.05 14.73 -9.01
C VAL A 669 29.40 15.46 -7.83
N ALA A 670 29.21 14.77 -6.70
CA ALA A 670 28.70 15.38 -5.49
C ALA A 670 29.57 16.55 -4.98
N LEU A 671 30.89 16.38 -4.92
CA LEU A 671 31.84 17.45 -4.55
C LEU A 671 31.78 18.67 -5.47
N THR A 672 31.42 18.45 -6.73
CA THR A 672 31.32 19.51 -7.72
C THR A 672 29.99 20.28 -7.61
N LEU A 673 28.96 19.67 -7.02
CA LEU A 673 27.59 20.15 -7.05
C LEU A 673 27.02 20.59 -5.71
N ALA A 674 27.48 20.01 -4.60
CA ALA A 674 26.89 20.18 -3.28
C ALA A 674 27.93 20.52 -2.22
N ASP A 675 27.61 21.49 -1.38
CA ASP A 675 28.48 21.92 -0.27
C ASP A 675 28.31 21.03 0.97
N THR A 676 27.13 20.44 1.15
CA THR A 676 26.80 19.53 2.24
C THR A 676 26.47 18.14 1.70
N ALA A 677 26.96 17.10 2.38
CA ALA A 677 26.70 15.71 2.02
C ALA A 677 26.16 14.90 3.21
N PHE A 678 25.27 13.97 2.86
CA PHE A 678 24.80 12.89 3.73
C PHE A 678 25.28 11.57 3.16
N PHE A 679 25.87 10.73 4.00
CA PHE A 679 26.27 9.37 3.61
C PHE A 679 25.33 8.36 4.22
N MET A 680 24.77 7.49 3.37
CA MET A 680 23.80 6.49 3.75
C MET A 680 24.31 5.08 3.48
N GLU A 681 24.15 4.19 4.46
CA GLU A 681 24.48 2.78 4.34
C GLU A 681 23.40 1.96 5.06
N LYS A 682 22.90 0.90 4.42
CA LYS A 682 21.89 -0.03 4.98
C LYS A 682 20.67 0.66 5.61
N GLY A 683 20.21 1.77 5.02
CA GLY A 683 19.01 2.46 5.48
C GLY A 683 19.24 3.49 6.59
N GLU A 684 20.48 3.75 7.00
CA GLU A 684 20.85 4.70 8.06
C GLU A 684 21.79 5.79 7.53
N ILE A 685 21.75 6.99 8.12
CA ILE A 685 22.72 8.06 7.83
C ILE A 685 23.93 7.92 8.76
N HIS A 686 25.11 7.67 8.18
CA HIS A 686 26.37 7.51 8.92
C HIS A 686 27.26 8.74 8.91
N PHE A 687 27.00 9.70 8.02
CA PHE A 687 27.71 10.97 7.97
C PHE A 687 26.77 12.10 7.54
N SER A 688 26.96 13.26 8.15
CA SER A 688 26.31 14.53 7.81
C SER A 688 27.33 15.63 8.06
N GLY A 689 27.58 16.46 7.05
CA GLY A 689 28.51 17.58 7.15
C GLY A 689 28.94 18.10 5.79
N PRO A 690 29.94 19.01 5.75
CA PRO A 690 30.49 19.51 4.51
C PRO A 690 31.01 18.38 3.61
N THR A 691 30.70 18.45 2.31
CA THR A 691 31.10 17.40 1.34
C THR A 691 32.61 17.21 1.30
N ALA A 692 33.38 18.27 1.55
CA ALA A 692 34.85 18.20 1.61
C ALA A 692 35.36 17.29 2.75
N GLU A 693 34.70 17.26 3.90
CA GLU A 693 35.10 16.41 5.04
C GLU A 693 34.87 14.92 4.76
N LEU A 694 33.96 14.58 3.83
CA LEU A 694 33.73 13.20 3.43
C LEU A 694 34.96 12.59 2.73
N LEU A 695 35.78 13.40 2.04
CA LEU A 695 37.04 12.96 1.43
C LEU A 695 38.05 12.47 2.48
N GLU A 696 37.95 12.96 3.71
CA GLU A 696 38.82 12.60 4.83
C GLU A 696 38.33 11.33 5.56
N ARG A 697 37.23 10.71 5.08
CA ARG A 697 36.61 9.50 5.65
C ARG A 697 36.77 8.29 4.72
N PRO A 698 37.99 7.73 4.60
CA PRO A 698 38.24 6.58 3.73
C PRO A 698 37.49 5.33 4.18
N ASP A 699 37.10 5.23 5.45
CA ASP A 699 36.25 4.16 5.98
C ASP A 699 34.86 4.12 5.34
N LEU A 700 34.24 5.28 5.11
CA LEU A 700 32.93 5.41 4.46
C LEU A 700 33.06 5.35 2.93
N LEU A 701 34.07 6.00 2.37
CA LEU A 701 34.26 6.02 0.91
C LEU A 701 34.62 4.63 0.35
N ARG A 702 35.34 3.80 1.12
CA ARG A 702 35.65 2.43 0.72
C ARG A 702 34.41 1.62 0.38
N SER A 703 33.29 1.76 1.10
CA SER A 703 32.09 0.97 0.79
C SER A 703 31.47 1.37 -0.56
N VAL A 704 31.56 2.64 -0.97
CA VAL A 704 31.14 3.12 -2.30
C VAL A 704 32.04 2.57 -3.41
N PHE A 705 33.36 2.59 -3.22
CA PHE A 705 34.33 2.09 -4.20
C PHE A 705 34.35 0.56 -4.27
N LEU A 706 34.20 -0.13 -3.14
CA LEU A 706 34.16 -1.59 -3.05
C LEU A 706 32.82 -2.17 -3.51
N GLY A 707 31.71 -1.43 -3.48
CA GLY A 707 30.47 -1.86 -4.16
C GLY A 707 30.66 -2.09 -5.67
N LYS A 708 31.58 -1.35 -6.31
CA LYS A 708 32.00 -1.59 -7.69
C LYS A 708 33.02 -2.73 -7.82
N ALA A 709 33.96 -2.85 -6.88
CA ALA A 709 35.01 -3.88 -6.94
C ALA A 709 34.51 -5.28 -6.52
N ALA A 710 33.59 -5.38 -5.57
CA ALA A 710 32.99 -6.63 -5.11
C ALA A 710 32.16 -7.26 -6.25
N ASN A 711 31.36 -6.48 -6.98
CA ASN A 711 30.64 -6.99 -8.16
C ASN A 711 31.54 -7.37 -9.35
N ALA A 712 32.78 -6.89 -9.39
CA ALA A 712 33.78 -7.31 -10.38
C ALA A 712 34.67 -8.47 -9.89
N ALA A 713 34.71 -8.73 -8.58
CA ALA A 713 35.62 -9.69 -7.95
C ALA A 713 34.94 -10.96 -7.39
N THR A 714 33.63 -10.95 -7.13
CA THR A 714 32.91 -12.16 -6.66
C THR A 714 32.54 -13.15 -7.76
N SER A 715 32.89 -12.88 -9.03
CA SER A 715 32.72 -13.84 -10.14
C SER A 715 33.96 -14.76 -10.34
N ARG A 716 35.01 -14.64 -9.53
CA ARG A 716 36.23 -15.46 -9.71
C ARG A 716 36.75 -16.07 -8.41
N THR A 717 35.98 -16.97 -7.79
CA THR A 717 36.54 -18.06 -6.97
C THR A 717 35.45 -19.06 -6.60
N ALA A 718 35.29 -20.09 -7.43
CA ALA A 718 34.84 -21.41 -7.01
C ALA A 718 35.54 -22.44 -7.89
N THR A 719 36.72 -22.85 -7.45
CA THR A 719 37.44 -24.02 -7.96
C THR A 719 36.66 -25.27 -7.58
N HIS A 720 36.07 -25.96 -8.56
CA HIS A 720 35.68 -27.35 -8.45
C HIS A 720 36.70 -28.25 -9.16
N PRO A 721 36.94 -29.47 -8.64
CA PRO A 721 38.07 -30.30 -9.04
C PRO A 721 37.85 -30.89 -10.43
N VAL A 722 38.86 -30.73 -11.28
CA VAL A 722 38.94 -31.39 -12.58
C VAL A 722 39.17 -32.88 -12.33
N VAL A 723 38.15 -33.69 -12.63
CA VAL A 723 38.34 -35.14 -12.85
C VAL A 723 38.97 -35.30 -14.22
N HIS A 724 40.23 -35.70 -14.23
CA HIS A 724 40.89 -36.24 -15.41
C HIS A 724 40.12 -37.49 -15.88
N GLN A 725 39.49 -37.41 -17.06
CA GLN A 725 39.30 -38.57 -17.91
C GLN A 725 39.96 -38.33 -19.27
N THR A 726 40.74 -39.34 -19.63
CA THR A 726 41.72 -39.48 -20.69
C THR A 726 41.17 -39.23 -22.11
N ALA A 727 42.06 -38.67 -22.94
CA ALA A 727 41.95 -38.64 -24.38
C ALA A 727 41.61 -40.03 -24.96
N GLY A 728 40.59 -40.07 -25.82
CA GLY A 728 40.20 -41.23 -26.61
C GLY A 728 39.74 -40.78 -27.98
N HIS A 729 40.48 -41.19 -29.01
CA HIS A 729 40.19 -40.96 -30.42
C HIS A 729 38.80 -41.51 -30.86
N HIS A 730 38.20 -40.79 -31.81
CA HIS A 730 37.09 -41.14 -32.71
C HIS A 730 36.68 -42.61 -32.79
N LEU A 731 35.37 -42.86 -32.66
CA LEU A 731 34.65 -43.85 -33.45
C LEU A 731 33.34 -43.22 -33.95
N ARG A 732 33.18 -43.20 -35.29
CA ARG A 732 31.93 -42.83 -35.96
C ARG A 732 30.83 -43.82 -35.55
N HIS A 733 29.77 -43.35 -34.91
CA HIS A 733 28.55 -44.14 -34.71
C HIS A 733 27.71 -44.18 -36.00
N PRO A 734 27.01 -45.28 -36.31
CA PRO A 734 26.10 -45.36 -37.46
C PRO A 734 24.89 -44.42 -37.28
N LEU A 735 24.42 -43.89 -38.41
CA LEU A 735 23.39 -42.87 -38.61
C LEU A 735 22.11 -43.10 -37.77
N ALA A 736 21.95 -42.32 -36.70
CA ALA A 736 20.62 -41.96 -36.22
C ALA A 736 19.95 -41.07 -37.30
N PRO A 737 18.61 -41.13 -37.47
CA PRO A 737 17.92 -40.26 -38.42
C PRO A 737 18.17 -38.78 -38.06
N PRO A 738 18.26 -37.88 -39.06
CA PRO A 738 18.47 -36.46 -38.81
C PRO A 738 17.29 -35.88 -38.02
N VAL A 739 17.59 -34.98 -37.07
CA VAL A 739 16.54 -34.28 -36.29
C VAL A 739 15.88 -33.16 -37.08
N LEU A 740 16.56 -32.62 -38.09
CA LEU A 740 15.99 -31.72 -39.08
C LEU A 740 16.49 -32.14 -40.46
N GLU A 741 15.57 -32.28 -41.41
CA GLU A 741 15.90 -32.55 -42.81
C GLU A 741 15.03 -31.72 -43.74
N THR A 742 15.64 -31.03 -44.71
CA THR A 742 14.95 -30.40 -45.84
C THR A 742 15.25 -31.19 -47.10
N MET A 743 14.21 -31.46 -47.90
CA MET A 743 14.31 -32.20 -49.16
C MET A 743 13.80 -31.34 -50.30
N ASP A 744 14.67 -30.98 -51.24
CA ASP A 744 14.36 -30.18 -52.44
C ASP A 744 13.54 -28.90 -52.15
N LEU A 745 13.83 -28.26 -51.02
CA LEU A 745 13.05 -27.14 -50.51
C LEU A 745 13.19 -25.93 -51.45
N SER A 746 12.07 -25.38 -51.92
CA SER A 746 12.06 -24.32 -52.93
C SER A 746 10.99 -23.26 -52.67
N VAL A 747 11.32 -21.99 -52.94
CA VAL A 747 10.35 -20.88 -52.92
C VAL A 747 10.76 -19.77 -53.90
N SER A 748 9.77 -19.15 -54.55
CA SER A 748 9.97 -18.04 -55.50
C SER A 748 9.13 -16.81 -55.15
N PHE A 749 9.73 -15.62 -55.28
CA PHE A 749 9.05 -14.34 -55.10
C PHE A 749 9.13 -13.51 -56.38
N GLY A 750 7.98 -13.19 -56.99
CA GLY A 750 7.94 -12.28 -58.14
C GLY A 750 8.83 -12.70 -59.32
N GLY A 751 9.05 -14.01 -59.51
CA GLY A 751 9.93 -14.56 -60.55
C GLY A 751 11.39 -14.78 -60.16
N VAL A 752 11.81 -14.33 -58.97
CA VAL A 752 13.13 -14.64 -58.39
C VAL A 752 13.02 -15.90 -57.54
N ARG A 753 13.81 -16.93 -57.84
CA ARG A 753 13.88 -18.13 -57.02
C ARG A 753 14.80 -17.86 -55.83
N ALA A 754 14.20 -17.66 -54.65
CA ALA A 754 14.92 -17.24 -53.45
C ALA A 754 15.54 -18.43 -52.69
N VAL A 755 14.93 -19.61 -52.81
CA VAL A 755 15.49 -20.90 -52.39
C VAL A 755 15.20 -21.91 -53.51
N ASP A 756 16.20 -22.65 -53.96
CA ASP A 756 16.13 -23.61 -55.07
C ASP A 756 16.65 -24.99 -54.67
N ALA A 757 15.75 -25.96 -54.53
CA ALA A 757 16.04 -27.35 -54.25
C ALA A 757 17.07 -27.56 -53.10
N VAL A 758 16.92 -26.81 -52.00
CA VAL A 758 17.87 -26.86 -50.88
C VAL A 758 17.66 -28.12 -50.04
N ASN A 759 18.72 -28.92 -49.98
CA ASN A 759 18.82 -30.11 -49.15
C ASN A 759 19.73 -29.84 -47.95
N LEU A 760 19.18 -29.89 -46.74
CA LEU A 760 19.87 -29.62 -45.49
C LEU A 760 19.50 -30.70 -44.48
N THR A 761 20.47 -31.48 -44.02
CA THR A 761 20.31 -32.40 -42.89
C THR A 761 20.99 -31.84 -41.65
N VAL A 762 20.46 -32.10 -40.47
CA VAL A 762 21.06 -31.72 -39.18
C VAL A 762 20.89 -32.88 -38.21
N ASN A 763 21.99 -33.36 -37.64
CA ASN A 763 21.99 -34.49 -36.71
C ASN A 763 21.87 -34.01 -35.26
N GLU A 764 21.52 -34.93 -34.36
CA GLU A 764 21.50 -34.66 -32.92
C GLU A 764 22.85 -34.11 -32.45
N ARG A 765 22.80 -33.05 -31.63
CA ARG A 765 23.99 -32.39 -31.07
C ARG A 765 25.00 -31.92 -32.13
N GLU A 766 24.54 -31.59 -33.33
CA GLU A 766 25.35 -30.97 -34.38
C GLU A 766 25.10 -29.46 -34.41
N ILE A 767 26.17 -28.66 -34.55
CA ILE A 767 26.10 -27.24 -34.91
C ILE A 767 26.38 -27.09 -36.40
N VAL A 768 25.36 -26.71 -37.16
CA VAL A 768 25.49 -26.45 -38.61
C VAL A 768 25.51 -24.95 -38.85
N GLY A 769 26.63 -24.44 -39.38
CA GLY A 769 26.75 -23.05 -39.78
C GLY A 769 26.30 -22.83 -41.22
N VAL A 770 25.40 -21.88 -41.45
CA VAL A 770 24.91 -21.51 -42.79
C VAL A 770 25.53 -20.17 -43.18
N ILE A 771 26.32 -20.18 -44.26
CA ILE A 771 27.04 -19.02 -44.78
C ILE A 771 26.57 -18.67 -46.20
N GLY A 772 26.71 -17.41 -46.59
CA GLY A 772 26.45 -16.94 -47.96
C GLY A 772 26.41 -15.41 -48.01
N ALA A 773 26.59 -14.83 -49.20
CA ALA A 773 26.50 -13.39 -49.41
C ALA A 773 25.10 -12.83 -49.05
N ASN A 774 24.98 -11.50 -48.97
CA ASN A 774 23.67 -10.85 -48.78
C ASN A 774 22.78 -11.17 -49.99
N GLY A 775 21.56 -11.64 -49.73
CA GLY A 775 20.64 -12.10 -50.77
C GLY A 775 20.81 -13.57 -51.20
N ALA A 776 21.70 -14.35 -50.57
CA ALA A 776 21.89 -15.78 -50.89
C ALA A 776 20.72 -16.71 -50.48
N GLY A 777 19.70 -16.20 -49.78
CA GLY A 777 18.52 -16.99 -49.37
C GLY A 777 18.57 -17.53 -47.93
N LYS A 778 19.51 -17.09 -47.07
CA LYS A 778 19.70 -17.60 -45.69
C LYS A 778 18.46 -17.42 -44.79
N THR A 779 17.98 -16.17 -44.64
CA THR A 779 16.79 -15.85 -43.84
C THR A 779 15.54 -16.50 -44.43
N THR A 780 15.42 -16.52 -45.75
CA THR A 780 14.32 -17.19 -46.46
C THR A 780 14.29 -18.69 -46.19
N LEU A 781 15.45 -19.35 -46.11
CA LEU A 781 15.56 -20.76 -45.72
C LEU A 781 15.07 -20.97 -44.29
N PHE A 782 15.47 -20.11 -43.34
CA PHE A 782 15.00 -20.18 -41.95
C PHE A 782 13.48 -19.98 -41.85
N ASP A 783 12.93 -19.02 -42.59
CA ASP A 783 11.49 -18.74 -42.65
C ASP A 783 10.68 -19.94 -43.17
N LEU A 784 11.19 -20.67 -44.16
CA LEU A 784 10.57 -21.91 -44.66
C LEU A 784 10.64 -23.06 -43.63
N ILE A 785 11.79 -23.22 -42.96
CA ILE A 785 11.99 -24.27 -41.95
C ILE A 785 11.09 -24.03 -40.73
N CYS A 786 10.97 -22.79 -40.25
CA CYS A 786 10.11 -22.46 -39.12
C CYS A 786 8.62 -22.23 -39.47
N GLY A 787 8.27 -22.24 -40.76
CA GLY A 787 6.89 -22.17 -41.25
C GLY A 787 6.29 -20.77 -41.31
N TYR A 788 7.12 -19.72 -41.26
CA TYR A 788 6.70 -18.34 -41.54
C TYR A 788 6.46 -18.11 -43.03
N LEU A 789 7.11 -18.89 -43.88
CA LEU A 789 6.84 -18.98 -45.31
C LEU A 789 6.40 -20.40 -45.68
N ASN A 790 5.50 -20.50 -46.66
CA ASN A 790 5.12 -21.77 -47.26
C ASN A 790 6.07 -22.09 -48.42
N ALA A 791 6.52 -23.33 -48.52
CA ALA A 791 7.32 -23.79 -49.65
C ALA A 791 6.45 -24.01 -50.90
N ASP A 792 6.99 -23.65 -52.07
CA ASP A 792 6.37 -23.95 -53.37
C ASP A 792 6.62 -25.42 -53.77
N GLY A 793 7.72 -26.00 -53.28
CA GLY A 793 8.11 -27.39 -53.50
C GLY A 793 9.08 -27.90 -52.43
N GLY A 794 9.21 -29.23 -52.33
CA GLY A 794 10.06 -29.89 -51.33
C GLY A 794 9.35 -30.19 -50.01
N ARG A 795 10.12 -30.63 -49.01
CA ARG A 795 9.63 -30.99 -47.67
C ARG A 795 10.57 -30.52 -46.57
N VAL A 796 10.02 -30.32 -45.38
CA VAL A 796 10.74 -30.10 -44.11
C VAL A 796 10.29 -31.18 -43.12
N MET A 797 11.23 -31.98 -42.65
CA MET A 797 11.05 -33.04 -41.67
C MET A 797 11.71 -32.63 -40.35
N LEU A 798 10.98 -32.76 -39.23
CA LEU A 798 11.50 -32.60 -37.87
C LEU A 798 11.44 -33.98 -37.18
N GLY A 799 12.58 -34.67 -37.10
CA GLY A 799 12.62 -36.10 -36.84
C GLY A 799 11.79 -36.87 -37.89
N ASP A 800 10.86 -37.71 -37.44
CA ASP A 800 9.96 -38.47 -38.32
C ASP A 800 8.73 -37.67 -38.80
N TRP A 801 8.58 -36.40 -38.39
CA TRP A 801 7.38 -35.61 -38.64
C TRP A 801 7.53 -34.64 -39.82
N ASP A 802 6.69 -34.80 -40.86
CA ASP A 802 6.60 -33.85 -41.98
C ASP A 802 5.90 -32.57 -41.52
N VAL A 803 6.68 -31.51 -41.31
CA VAL A 803 6.20 -30.21 -40.82
C VAL A 803 5.93 -29.23 -41.94
N THR A 804 6.08 -29.61 -43.22
CA THR A 804 6.09 -28.69 -44.37
C THR A 804 4.93 -27.70 -44.41
N ARG A 805 3.71 -28.14 -44.05
CA ARG A 805 2.48 -27.31 -44.01
C ARG A 805 1.95 -27.04 -42.61
N VAL A 806 2.73 -27.37 -41.59
CA VAL A 806 2.39 -27.14 -40.18
C VAL A 806 2.70 -25.67 -39.84
N PRO A 807 1.81 -24.96 -39.12
CA PRO A 807 2.04 -23.57 -38.74
C PRO A 807 3.15 -23.44 -37.67
N PRO A 808 3.80 -22.25 -37.54
CA PRO A 808 4.98 -22.07 -36.67
C PRO A 808 4.80 -22.50 -35.21
N HIS A 809 3.64 -22.23 -34.61
CA HIS A 809 3.38 -22.56 -33.20
C HIS A 809 3.31 -24.06 -32.94
N GLU A 810 2.85 -24.86 -33.91
CA GLU A 810 2.84 -26.33 -33.81
C GLU A 810 4.24 -26.91 -34.05
N ARG A 811 5.04 -26.32 -34.95
CA ARG A 811 6.46 -26.67 -35.11
C ARG A 811 7.26 -26.40 -33.84
N ALA A 812 7.01 -25.26 -33.19
CA ALA A 812 7.61 -24.92 -31.90
C ALA A 812 7.22 -25.92 -30.80
N ARG A 813 5.96 -26.36 -30.77
CA ARG A 813 5.51 -27.41 -29.84
C ARG A 813 6.20 -28.75 -30.07
N ALA A 814 6.52 -29.08 -31.31
CA ALA A 814 7.28 -30.28 -31.68
C ALA A 814 8.80 -30.15 -31.49
N GLY A 815 9.29 -29.00 -31.02
CA GLY A 815 10.69 -28.84 -30.62
C GLY A 815 11.55 -28.03 -31.59
N LEU A 816 10.97 -27.21 -32.47
CA LEU A 816 11.72 -26.26 -33.30
C LEU A 816 11.72 -24.86 -32.67
N GLY A 817 12.87 -24.40 -32.17
CA GLY A 817 13.07 -23.04 -31.66
C GLY A 817 13.72 -22.11 -32.69
N ARG A 818 13.42 -20.82 -32.66
CA ARG A 818 14.09 -19.79 -33.48
C ARG A 818 14.32 -18.50 -32.69
N SER A 819 15.52 -17.94 -32.79
CA SER A 819 15.79 -16.53 -32.46
C SER A 819 15.73 -15.68 -33.74
N PHE A 820 15.16 -14.48 -33.64
CA PHE A 820 15.01 -13.53 -34.75
C PHE A 820 16.06 -12.43 -34.64
N GLN A 821 16.41 -11.77 -35.76
CA GLN A 821 17.40 -10.69 -35.78
C GLN A 821 17.02 -9.54 -34.82
N ASP A 822 15.78 -9.05 -34.88
CA ASP A 822 15.23 -8.05 -33.96
C ASP A 822 14.38 -8.71 -32.87
N ALA A 823 14.95 -8.87 -31.67
CA ALA A 823 14.25 -9.45 -30.52
C ALA A 823 13.16 -8.50 -29.98
N ALA A 824 11.90 -8.74 -30.33
CA ALA A 824 10.74 -7.99 -29.83
C ALA A 824 10.30 -8.47 -28.43
N LEU A 825 11.20 -8.40 -27.45
CA LEU A 825 10.88 -8.73 -26.05
C LEU A 825 10.03 -7.63 -25.40
N PHE A 826 9.14 -8.01 -24.48
CA PHE A 826 8.28 -7.08 -23.75
C PHE A 826 9.11 -6.16 -22.84
N ARG A 827 9.30 -4.90 -23.28
CA ARG A 827 10.16 -3.93 -22.58
C ARG A 827 9.77 -3.64 -21.13
N THR A 828 8.49 -3.85 -20.79
CA THR A 828 7.89 -3.56 -19.47
C THR A 828 7.88 -4.75 -18.52
N LEU A 829 8.25 -5.94 -18.98
CA LEU A 829 8.40 -7.11 -18.11
C LEU A 829 9.83 -7.18 -17.58
N THR A 830 9.99 -7.75 -16.39
CA THR A 830 11.31 -8.11 -15.87
C THR A 830 11.88 -9.31 -16.63
N VAL A 831 13.18 -9.58 -16.48
CA VAL A 831 13.82 -10.78 -17.06
C VAL A 831 13.11 -12.05 -16.61
N ALA A 832 12.85 -12.20 -15.31
CA ALA A 832 12.15 -13.37 -14.77
C ALA A 832 10.74 -13.52 -15.34
N GLU A 833 9.97 -12.44 -15.41
CA GLU A 833 8.61 -12.46 -15.96
C GLU A 833 8.62 -12.77 -17.46
N THR A 834 9.58 -12.23 -18.21
CA THR A 834 9.70 -12.49 -19.65
C THR A 834 9.98 -13.97 -19.91
N ILE A 835 10.90 -14.57 -19.15
CA ILE A 835 11.18 -16.02 -19.23
C ILE A 835 9.95 -16.83 -18.78
N ALA A 836 9.25 -16.41 -17.73
CA ALA A 836 8.03 -17.07 -17.27
C ALA A 836 6.93 -17.09 -18.33
N VAL A 837 6.76 -15.99 -19.08
CA VAL A 837 5.81 -15.92 -20.21
C VAL A 837 6.21 -16.90 -21.31
N SER A 838 7.50 -17.05 -21.62
CA SER A 838 7.97 -18.05 -22.58
C SER A 838 7.72 -19.51 -22.14
N LEU A 839 7.46 -19.73 -20.85
CA LEU A 839 7.10 -21.05 -20.31
C LEU A 839 5.59 -21.37 -20.37
N GLU A 840 4.76 -20.54 -21.03
CA GLU A 840 3.30 -20.71 -21.12
C GLU A 840 2.87 -22.16 -21.43
N ARG A 841 3.56 -22.82 -22.39
CA ARG A 841 3.24 -24.20 -22.79
C ARG A 841 3.35 -25.24 -21.67
N TRP A 842 4.06 -24.92 -20.59
CA TRP A 842 4.32 -25.79 -19.44
C TRP A 842 3.40 -25.49 -18.26
N VAL A 843 2.52 -24.47 -18.37
CA VAL A 843 1.55 -24.12 -17.33
C VAL A 843 0.42 -25.16 -17.32
N ALA A 844 0.27 -25.88 -16.21
CA ALA A 844 -0.70 -26.96 -16.09
C ALA A 844 -2.14 -26.46 -15.81
N VAL A 845 -2.27 -25.32 -15.13
CA VAL A 845 -3.56 -24.73 -14.74
C VAL A 845 -3.74 -23.37 -15.40
N THR A 846 -4.65 -23.29 -16.36
CA THR A 846 -4.95 -22.06 -17.12
C THR A 846 -6.40 -21.59 -16.98
N ASP A 847 -7.23 -22.31 -16.20
CA ASP A 847 -8.64 -21.98 -16.08
C ASP A 847 -8.89 -20.81 -15.09
N PRO A 848 -9.79 -19.85 -15.42
CA PRO A 848 -10.06 -18.70 -14.57
C PRO A 848 -10.67 -19.03 -13.21
N ILE A 849 -11.35 -20.18 -13.09
CA ILE A 849 -12.07 -20.56 -11.87
C ILE A 849 -11.06 -21.02 -10.81
N SER A 850 -10.11 -21.87 -11.18
CA SER A 850 -9.00 -22.28 -10.31
C SER A 850 -8.15 -21.09 -9.89
N ALA A 851 -7.90 -20.14 -10.79
CA ALA A 851 -7.23 -18.88 -10.48
C ALA A 851 -8.00 -18.06 -9.44
N MET A 852 -9.31 -17.90 -9.60
CA MET A 852 -10.17 -17.17 -8.66
C MET A 852 -10.24 -17.84 -7.28
N MET A 853 -10.30 -19.18 -7.26
CA MET A 853 -10.45 -19.98 -6.04
C MET A 853 -9.11 -20.30 -5.35
N ARG A 854 -7.96 -19.93 -5.94
CA ARG A 854 -6.60 -20.21 -5.44
C ARG A 854 -6.41 -21.67 -5.03
N THR A 855 -6.76 -22.58 -5.93
CA THR A 855 -6.65 -24.02 -5.65
C THR A 855 -5.19 -24.45 -5.45
N PRO A 856 -4.91 -25.52 -4.67
CA PRO A 856 -3.54 -26.02 -4.50
C PRO A 856 -2.82 -26.34 -5.81
N ALA A 857 -3.55 -26.84 -6.81
CA ALA A 857 -2.99 -27.15 -8.14
C ALA A 857 -2.45 -25.91 -8.87
N LEU A 858 -3.06 -24.74 -8.66
CA LEU A 858 -2.54 -23.47 -9.20
C LEU A 858 -1.18 -23.15 -8.57
N TYR A 859 -1.08 -23.27 -7.25
CA TYR A 859 0.15 -22.98 -6.51
C TYR A 859 1.30 -23.91 -6.95
N ASP A 860 1.01 -25.20 -7.13
CA ASP A 860 1.99 -26.17 -7.62
C ASP A 860 2.43 -25.84 -9.06
N SER A 861 1.50 -25.41 -9.92
CA SER A 861 1.81 -24.98 -11.29
C SER A 861 2.69 -23.72 -11.31
N GLU A 862 2.37 -22.70 -10.51
CA GLU A 862 3.19 -21.48 -10.40
C GLU A 862 4.59 -21.78 -9.86
N LYS A 863 4.68 -22.68 -8.87
CA LYS A 863 5.95 -23.10 -8.28
C LYS A 863 6.82 -23.85 -9.29
N ALA A 864 6.23 -24.69 -10.14
CA ALA A 864 6.95 -25.39 -11.21
C ALA A 864 7.51 -24.42 -12.25
N VAL A 865 6.72 -23.41 -12.66
CA VAL A 865 7.19 -22.35 -13.57
C VAL A 865 8.32 -21.56 -12.93
N ALA A 866 8.18 -21.14 -11.68
CA ALA A 866 9.22 -20.39 -10.96
C ALA A 866 10.54 -21.17 -10.87
N ALA A 867 10.48 -22.47 -10.57
CA ALA A 867 11.67 -23.33 -10.55
C ALA A 867 12.36 -23.39 -11.92
N ARG A 868 11.59 -23.50 -13.01
CA ARG A 868 12.16 -23.53 -14.37
C ARG A 868 12.74 -22.17 -14.79
N VAL A 869 12.15 -21.06 -14.34
CA VAL A 869 12.72 -19.71 -14.51
C VAL A 869 14.07 -19.61 -13.78
N ASP A 870 14.18 -20.15 -12.57
CA ASP A 870 15.42 -20.15 -11.79
C ASP A 870 16.54 -20.92 -12.52
N GLU A 871 16.23 -22.11 -13.04
CA GLU A 871 17.17 -22.92 -13.83
C GLU A 871 17.67 -22.17 -15.08
N LEU A 872 16.77 -21.51 -15.82
CA LEU A 872 17.15 -20.76 -17.02
C LEU A 872 17.97 -19.51 -16.67
N ILE A 873 17.64 -18.83 -15.57
CA ILE A 873 18.42 -17.68 -15.11
C ILE A 873 19.83 -18.08 -14.71
N GLU A 874 20.00 -19.24 -14.08
CA GLU A 874 21.31 -19.80 -13.74
C GLU A 874 22.10 -20.22 -14.99
N LEU A 875 21.46 -20.97 -15.91
CA LEU A 875 22.08 -21.44 -17.15
C LEU A 875 22.67 -20.31 -18.00
N PHE A 876 21.97 -19.18 -18.05
CA PHE A 876 22.34 -18.00 -18.85
C PHE A 876 23.10 -16.92 -18.05
N ASP A 877 23.45 -17.16 -16.79
CA ASP A 877 24.12 -16.20 -15.89
C ASP A 877 23.38 -14.85 -15.77
N LEU A 878 22.05 -14.90 -15.70
CA LEU A 878 21.15 -13.74 -15.64
C LEU A 878 20.77 -13.33 -14.20
N GLY A 879 21.38 -13.92 -13.18
CA GLY A 879 20.98 -13.76 -11.78
C GLY A 879 20.92 -12.30 -11.31
N SER A 880 21.92 -11.49 -11.70
CA SER A 880 21.98 -10.07 -11.37
C SER A 880 20.96 -9.21 -12.12
N LEU A 881 20.40 -9.73 -13.22
CA LEU A 881 19.44 -9.05 -14.09
C LEU A 881 18.00 -9.53 -13.88
N ARG A 882 17.79 -10.57 -13.07
CA ARG A 882 16.50 -11.24 -12.81
C ARG A 882 15.30 -10.29 -12.69
N HIS A 883 15.45 -9.23 -11.89
CA HIS A 883 14.39 -8.29 -11.56
C HIS A 883 14.45 -6.99 -12.36
N ARG A 884 15.40 -6.85 -13.29
CA ARG A 884 15.48 -5.67 -14.17
C ARG A 884 14.47 -5.79 -15.30
N PHE A 885 13.93 -4.65 -15.71
CA PHE A 885 13.07 -4.59 -16.89
C PHE A 885 13.89 -4.80 -18.15
N ILE A 886 13.31 -5.49 -19.14
CA ILE A 886 13.97 -5.71 -20.44
C ILE A 886 14.40 -4.39 -21.09
N GLY A 887 13.60 -3.32 -20.91
CA GLY A 887 13.91 -1.98 -21.41
C GLY A 887 15.20 -1.37 -20.87
N GLU A 888 15.72 -1.85 -19.74
CA GLU A 888 16.94 -1.35 -19.08
C GLU A 888 18.21 -2.10 -19.50
N LEU A 889 18.08 -3.26 -20.15
CA LEU A 889 19.21 -4.11 -20.50
C LEU A 889 20.02 -3.54 -21.67
N SER A 890 21.32 -3.85 -21.72
CA SER A 890 22.15 -3.61 -22.92
C SER A 890 21.68 -4.48 -24.09
N THR A 891 22.04 -4.13 -25.32
CA THR A 891 21.71 -4.94 -26.51
C THR A 891 22.18 -6.38 -26.37
N GLY A 892 23.42 -6.60 -25.89
CA GLY A 892 23.96 -7.94 -25.62
C GLY A 892 23.17 -8.72 -24.57
N SER A 893 22.86 -8.10 -23.42
CA SER A 893 22.07 -8.78 -22.37
C SER A 893 20.65 -9.10 -22.83
N ARG A 894 20.00 -8.24 -23.63
CA ARG A 894 18.69 -8.56 -24.23
C ARG A 894 18.76 -9.76 -25.15
N ARG A 895 19.84 -9.90 -25.91
CA ARG A 895 20.06 -11.04 -26.81
C ARG A 895 20.21 -12.36 -26.05
N VAL A 896 20.90 -12.32 -24.92
CA VAL A 896 21.02 -13.48 -24.02
C VAL A 896 19.65 -13.87 -23.45
N VAL A 897 18.81 -12.89 -23.07
CA VAL A 897 17.43 -13.15 -22.62
C VAL A 897 16.57 -13.71 -23.74
N ASP A 898 16.68 -13.19 -24.97
CA ASP A 898 15.96 -13.73 -26.14
C ASP A 898 16.31 -15.21 -26.38
N LEU A 899 17.60 -15.55 -26.28
CA LEU A 899 18.07 -16.93 -26.37
C LEU A 899 17.53 -17.80 -25.23
N ALA A 900 17.45 -17.27 -24.00
CA ALA A 900 16.84 -17.96 -22.86
C ALA A 900 15.35 -18.24 -23.09
N CYS A 901 14.63 -17.29 -23.69
CA CYS A 901 13.22 -17.47 -24.07
C CYS A 901 13.05 -18.54 -25.14
N ALA A 902 13.90 -18.56 -26.18
CA ALA A 902 13.88 -19.61 -27.20
C ALA A 902 14.18 -21.00 -26.60
N VAL A 903 15.12 -21.08 -25.66
CA VAL A 903 15.49 -22.31 -24.95
C VAL A 903 14.43 -22.76 -23.93
N ALA A 904 13.63 -21.85 -23.38
CA ALA A 904 12.54 -22.18 -22.45
C ALA A 904 11.53 -23.18 -23.04
N HIS A 905 11.39 -23.22 -24.36
CA HIS A 905 10.56 -24.17 -25.07
C HIS A 905 11.13 -25.60 -25.15
N SER A 906 12.35 -25.81 -24.66
CA SER A 906 13.12 -27.07 -24.75
C SER A 906 13.20 -27.61 -26.18
N PRO A 907 13.79 -26.85 -27.12
CA PRO A 907 13.82 -27.24 -28.52
C PRO A 907 14.76 -28.43 -28.76
N ALA A 908 14.36 -29.34 -29.63
CA ALA A 908 15.23 -30.36 -30.22
C ALA A 908 16.16 -29.76 -31.29
N VAL A 909 15.68 -28.73 -32.00
CA VAL A 909 16.43 -27.98 -33.02
C VAL A 909 16.27 -26.49 -32.78
N LEU A 910 17.38 -25.76 -32.68
CA LEU A 910 17.40 -24.31 -32.44
C LEU A 910 18.02 -23.57 -33.63
N LEU A 911 17.26 -22.65 -34.22
CA LEU A 911 17.68 -21.78 -35.32
C LEU A 911 18.14 -20.42 -34.76
N LEU A 912 19.39 -20.05 -35.00
CA LEU A 912 19.97 -18.77 -34.58
C LEU A 912 20.26 -17.89 -35.79
N ASP A 913 19.48 -16.83 -35.95
CA ASP A 913 19.55 -15.90 -37.09
C ASP A 913 20.36 -14.66 -36.67
N GLU A 914 21.63 -14.59 -37.10
CA GLU A 914 22.59 -13.53 -36.78
C GLU A 914 22.65 -13.14 -35.28
N PRO A 915 22.94 -14.09 -34.37
CA PRO A 915 22.96 -13.81 -32.94
C PRO A 915 23.97 -12.73 -32.52
N SER A 916 25.02 -12.47 -33.30
CA SER A 916 26.07 -11.47 -33.03
C SER A 916 25.81 -10.07 -33.62
N SER A 917 24.73 -9.88 -34.38
CA SER A 917 24.44 -8.59 -35.02
C SER A 917 24.07 -7.52 -33.97
N GLY A 918 24.71 -6.34 -34.04
CA GLY A 918 24.40 -5.19 -33.18
C GLY A 918 24.90 -5.27 -31.73
N ILE A 919 25.71 -6.26 -31.36
CA ILE A 919 26.30 -6.41 -30.01
C ILE A 919 27.81 -6.09 -30.00
N ALA A 920 28.39 -5.77 -28.84
CA ALA A 920 29.81 -5.43 -28.75
C ALA A 920 30.71 -6.66 -28.96
N GLN A 921 31.92 -6.47 -29.50
CA GLN A 921 32.85 -7.57 -29.82
C GLN A 921 33.09 -8.55 -28.66
N ARG A 922 33.28 -8.03 -27.44
CA ARG A 922 33.47 -8.86 -26.23
C ARG A 922 32.24 -9.71 -25.87
N GLU A 923 31.04 -9.20 -26.17
CA GLU A 923 29.78 -9.93 -25.95
C GLU A 923 29.60 -11.01 -27.03
N SER A 924 29.98 -10.73 -28.27
CA SER A 924 29.99 -11.71 -29.38
C SER A 924 30.95 -12.88 -29.10
N GLU A 925 32.15 -12.61 -28.59
CA GLU A 925 33.11 -13.65 -28.19
C GLU A 925 32.58 -14.58 -27.10
N ALA A 926 31.69 -14.08 -26.21
CA ALA A 926 31.06 -14.87 -25.16
C ALA A 926 29.90 -15.75 -25.66
N LEU A 927 29.33 -15.42 -26.83
CA LEU A 927 28.22 -16.16 -27.43
C LEU A 927 28.65 -17.56 -27.90
N GLY A 928 29.88 -17.71 -28.42
CA GLY A 928 30.38 -18.99 -28.91
C GLY A 928 30.43 -20.09 -27.83
N PRO A 929 31.07 -19.86 -26.68
CA PRO A 929 31.03 -20.79 -25.55
C PRO A 929 29.62 -21.10 -25.05
N LEU A 930 28.72 -20.11 -25.03
CA LEU A 930 27.32 -20.30 -24.64
C LEU A 930 26.58 -21.23 -25.60
N VAL A 931 26.71 -21.03 -26.92
CA VAL A 931 26.07 -21.89 -27.93
C VAL A 931 26.55 -23.34 -27.83
N ARG A 932 27.86 -23.57 -27.63
CA ARG A 932 28.37 -24.94 -27.39
C ARG A 932 27.81 -25.55 -26.11
N ARG A 933 27.76 -24.77 -25.03
CA ARG A 933 27.17 -25.21 -23.76
C ARG A 933 25.70 -25.60 -23.91
N LEU A 934 24.92 -24.81 -24.63
CA LEU A 934 23.50 -25.11 -24.90
C LEU A 934 23.35 -26.44 -25.64
N ARG A 935 24.15 -26.69 -26.69
CA ARG A 935 24.16 -27.98 -27.39
C ARG A 935 24.53 -29.14 -26.46
N ASP A 936 25.58 -28.98 -25.66
CA ASP A 936 26.14 -30.05 -24.84
C ASP A 936 25.22 -30.39 -23.64
N GLU A 937 24.64 -29.39 -22.99
CA GLU A 937 23.78 -29.56 -21.81
C GLU A 937 22.31 -29.87 -22.16
N LEU A 938 21.76 -29.29 -23.24
CA LEU A 938 20.38 -29.52 -23.64
C LEU A 938 20.23 -30.64 -24.68
N GLY A 939 21.33 -31.08 -25.29
CA GLY A 939 21.32 -32.11 -26.33
C GLY A 939 20.66 -31.67 -27.64
N CYS A 940 20.40 -30.37 -27.83
CA CYS A 940 19.73 -29.85 -29.02
C CYS A 940 20.70 -29.69 -30.20
N ALA A 941 20.19 -29.86 -31.42
CA ALA A 941 20.90 -29.47 -32.63
C ALA A 941 20.74 -27.97 -32.88
N ILE A 942 21.76 -27.31 -33.41
CA ILE A 942 21.76 -25.86 -33.60
C ILE A 942 22.11 -25.53 -35.04
N VAL A 943 21.30 -24.72 -35.70
CA VAL A 943 21.61 -24.14 -37.01
C VAL A 943 21.85 -22.66 -36.84
N VAL A 944 23.03 -22.18 -37.24
CA VAL A 944 23.46 -20.79 -37.00
C VAL A 944 23.73 -20.11 -38.33
N VAL A 945 23.06 -18.98 -38.57
CA VAL A 945 23.39 -18.05 -39.65
C VAL A 945 24.20 -16.92 -39.04
N GLU A 946 25.40 -16.68 -39.55
CA GLU A 946 26.29 -15.63 -39.06
C GLU A 946 27.08 -14.97 -40.19
N HIS A 947 27.48 -13.73 -39.95
CA HIS A 947 28.39 -12.98 -40.83
C HIS A 947 29.84 -13.03 -40.33
N ASP A 948 30.05 -13.27 -39.04
CA ASP A 948 31.38 -13.48 -38.48
C ASP A 948 31.85 -14.91 -38.77
N MET A 949 32.63 -15.05 -39.83
CA MET A 949 33.18 -16.34 -40.27
C MET A 949 34.16 -16.94 -39.25
N VAL A 950 34.81 -16.12 -38.42
CA VAL A 950 35.76 -16.59 -37.40
C VAL A 950 34.99 -17.20 -36.23
N LEU A 951 33.96 -16.51 -35.75
CA LEU A 951 33.06 -17.04 -34.72
C LEU A 951 32.41 -18.34 -35.19
N LEU A 952 31.83 -18.33 -36.39
CA LEU A 952 31.10 -19.47 -36.94
C LEU A 952 32.02 -20.68 -37.20
N ALA A 953 33.20 -20.47 -37.78
CA ALA A 953 34.17 -21.54 -37.98
C ALA A 953 34.70 -22.12 -36.67
N SER A 954 34.71 -21.32 -35.59
CA SER A 954 35.11 -21.82 -34.28
C SER A 954 34.05 -22.76 -33.68
N ILE A 955 32.76 -22.48 -33.86
CA ILE A 955 31.67 -23.20 -33.17
C ILE A 955 31.01 -24.30 -34.00
N ALA A 956 30.99 -24.20 -35.33
CA ALA A 956 30.26 -25.11 -36.19
C ALA A 956 31.00 -26.45 -36.37
N ASP A 957 30.26 -27.56 -36.26
CA ASP A 957 30.75 -28.90 -36.58
C ASP A 957 30.76 -29.12 -38.11
N ARG A 958 29.88 -28.43 -38.84
CA ARG A 958 29.79 -28.46 -40.31
C ARG A 958 29.32 -27.11 -40.85
N LEU A 959 29.83 -26.71 -42.02
CA LEU A 959 29.34 -25.54 -42.76
C LEU A 959 28.52 -25.93 -43.99
N VAL A 960 27.57 -25.07 -44.34
CA VAL A 960 26.76 -25.10 -45.55
C VAL A 960 26.81 -23.72 -46.19
N ALA A 961 27.32 -23.63 -47.41
CA ALA A 961 27.40 -22.38 -48.15
C ALA A 961 26.27 -22.27 -49.18
N LEU A 962 25.57 -21.14 -49.16
CA LEU A 962 24.47 -20.80 -50.06
C LEU A 962 24.89 -19.68 -51.01
N GLU A 963 24.49 -19.80 -52.27
CA GLU A 963 24.60 -18.76 -53.29
C GLU A 963 23.34 -18.78 -54.18
N SER A 964 22.75 -17.61 -54.39
CA SER A 964 21.54 -17.45 -55.23
C SER A 964 20.42 -18.47 -54.92
N GLY A 965 20.24 -18.82 -53.64
CA GLY A 965 19.20 -19.74 -53.18
C GLY A 965 19.55 -21.23 -53.27
N ALA A 966 20.73 -21.62 -53.73
CA ALA A 966 21.17 -23.03 -53.83
C ALA A 966 22.40 -23.32 -52.96
N VAL A 967 22.55 -24.59 -52.53
CA VAL A 967 23.73 -25.05 -51.78
C VAL A 967 24.89 -25.27 -52.74
N ILE A 968 25.99 -24.53 -52.56
CA ILE A 968 27.19 -24.65 -53.40
C ILE A 968 28.27 -25.54 -52.78
N ALA A 969 28.40 -25.56 -51.44
CA ALA A 969 29.35 -26.41 -50.73
C ALA A 969 28.82 -26.80 -49.35
N SER A 970 29.14 -28.00 -48.87
CA SER A 970 28.88 -28.43 -47.50
C SER A 970 29.96 -29.40 -47.02
N GLY A 971 30.36 -29.29 -45.77
CA GLY A 971 31.41 -30.13 -45.18
C GLY A 971 32.11 -29.48 -44.00
N ASP A 972 33.28 -30.02 -43.65
CA ASP A 972 34.13 -29.48 -42.59
C ASP A 972 34.41 -27.98 -42.79
N PRO A 973 34.36 -27.15 -41.73
CA PRO A 973 34.54 -25.71 -41.86
C PRO A 973 35.80 -25.30 -42.63
N ALA A 974 36.94 -25.97 -42.41
CA ALA A 974 38.19 -25.63 -43.08
C ALA A 974 38.15 -25.93 -44.58
N VAL A 975 37.41 -26.98 -44.98
CA VAL A 975 37.24 -27.38 -46.38
C VAL A 975 36.28 -26.45 -47.12
N VAL A 976 35.14 -26.12 -46.50
CA VAL A 976 34.13 -25.24 -47.12
C VAL A 976 34.65 -23.82 -47.30
N LEU A 977 35.41 -23.30 -46.33
CA LEU A 977 36.01 -21.96 -46.42
C LEU A 977 37.12 -21.86 -47.47
N ALA A 978 37.74 -22.99 -47.85
CA ALA A 978 38.75 -23.06 -48.90
C ALA A 978 38.17 -23.40 -50.29
N ASP A 979 36.87 -23.71 -50.40
CA ASP A 979 36.22 -24.04 -51.68
C ASP A 979 36.19 -22.79 -52.58
N GLU A 980 36.75 -22.92 -53.80
CA GLU A 980 36.86 -21.82 -54.77
C GLU A 980 35.49 -21.18 -55.07
N ARG A 981 34.41 -21.95 -55.05
CA ARG A 981 33.05 -21.43 -55.30
C ARG A 981 32.56 -20.53 -54.17
N VAL A 982 32.87 -20.89 -52.92
CA VAL A 982 32.54 -20.10 -51.74
C VAL A 982 33.35 -18.81 -51.70
N VAL A 983 34.66 -18.90 -51.97
CA VAL A 983 35.56 -17.74 -52.03
C VAL A 983 35.13 -16.75 -53.12
N THR A 984 34.79 -17.26 -54.32
CA THR A 984 34.32 -16.44 -55.44
C THR A 984 32.97 -15.75 -55.15
N SER A 985 32.06 -16.44 -54.46
CA SER A 985 30.76 -15.90 -54.05
C SER A 985 30.89 -14.73 -53.06
N TYR A 986 31.87 -14.78 -52.16
CA TYR A 986 32.11 -13.72 -51.15
C TYR A 986 32.97 -12.55 -51.64
N LEU A 987 33.92 -12.79 -52.54
CA LEU A 987 34.83 -11.77 -53.07
C LEU A 987 34.33 -11.10 -54.36
N GLY A 988 33.30 -11.67 -55.00
CA GLY A 988 32.85 -11.29 -56.33
C GLY A 988 33.83 -11.75 -57.41
N SER A 989 33.32 -12.14 -58.57
CA SER A 989 34.17 -12.35 -59.76
C SER A 989 34.84 -11.03 -60.13
N SER A 990 36.15 -10.91 -59.92
CA SER A 990 36.97 -9.82 -60.45
C SER A 990 36.95 -9.78 -61.98
#